data_AF-A0A2N2L7B8-F1
#
_entry.id   AF-A0A2N2L7B8-F1
#
_cell.length_a   1.000
_cell.length_b   1.000
_cell.length_c   1.000
_cell.angle_alpha   90.00
_cell.angle_beta   90.00
_cell.angle_gamma   90.00
#
_symmetry.space_group_name_H-M   'P 1'
#
loop_
_entity.id
_entity.type
_entity.pdbx_description
1 polymer ?
#
loop_
_entity_poly.entity_id
_entity_poly.type
_entity_poly.pdbx_seq_one_letter_code
_entity_poly.pdbx_strand_id
1 'polypeptide(L)'
;MNKTLQLTLLIAILLSALSLSAQVRSCYDIQYTSFPSGDSPFKDQVVTVQALVSGSRYYTGSSSSSFGFYLTDSVSGPFTGLFVYSNQYQPQVGDLIRITGTIVEYYNLTEMSNITNYQIISSGNALPDPALVSTGSLMSAVTAEQWEGCLVKVQDVTVNAAPNNYQEFYITDGSGSCQVDNGFFNLDHTWQNVLVGTTFLSIVGIVDYNYSIFGLNPRSNSDLTSDDSTISLSIPAQQQSLSSNFAIPVYINGISAQNTFSDFQMNISYNPNILQYISTSSAGTLTAGGGLSATSQPGTLSMVFNNAAPITNSGVLFNLNFMGFHTGTSQITATDVIFDGNTLTNVINGTVIINSSYNSLGDTLTVIQRPILNVPEIVIPGETMSITCVAPQTTSGWQANLLHGNKTIALTVNSTEYVTSPDRWLLSVTIPNVPVYELYNLQVLASGGISDITRNAVQVLPSRRTNYYFAHLTDLHMPTRIFYPGAGWDVDSTSVLDFRAVMEDLNIIRPEFVLITGDIFNEGEMENFNGLYWFGWLQKIFSEFEIPFYLVAGNHDIGGWNSTPPPAGSSRRNWWRYFGWKWLDNSSTTWPLHTQDYSFNYGNTQFIGLEAYDNYENWRTNIYGSQSFTYPQLTWLNMELNSSPLENKVLFYHYDFSDQISLSASNVDMALWGHIHSNSGSITSQPFNLSTRSVCDGNRAYRIIRVNGSTLVPYNTIYAGASGSSISVNYFPNNYGLADSVRATLYNGQSIGFENSLIEFKMPSGGYSYNVTGGVLEQVDRSGAFNICYVRVNLGANSTVNVSISTGTSPVDDEVQIPAVFSLQNTYPNPFRSNTSFTLHSTKAVPLQIRVYNLKGEVVKELFKGYSDGSEQMFGWDGKNRNGADVPTGMYLIRVQSANLTQTLKTIKVK
;
A
#
# COMPACT_ATOMS: atom_id res chain seq x y z
N MET A 1 3.58 63.74 -47.57
CA MET A 1 4.19 62.70 -46.69
C MET A 1 3.96 61.35 -47.33
N ASN A 2 5.03 60.58 -47.45
CA ASN A 2 5.36 59.79 -48.64
C ASN A 2 4.70 58.41 -48.72
N LYS A 3 4.09 58.11 -49.88
CA LYS A 3 3.66 56.78 -50.34
C LYS A 3 4.76 55.71 -50.24
N THR A 4 6.02 56.12 -50.18
CA THR A 4 7.18 55.25 -49.99
C THR A 4 7.20 54.58 -48.60
N LEU A 5 6.72 55.22 -47.53
CA LEU A 5 6.69 54.59 -46.20
C LEU A 5 5.59 53.52 -46.10
N GLN A 6 4.43 53.74 -46.74
CA GLN A 6 3.34 52.75 -46.78
C GLN A 6 3.72 51.54 -47.64
N LEU A 7 4.42 51.71 -48.76
CA LEU A 7 4.85 50.59 -49.60
C LEU A 7 5.94 49.76 -48.92
N THR A 8 6.85 50.38 -48.17
CA THR A 8 7.91 49.67 -47.43
C THR A 8 7.34 48.92 -46.21
N LEU A 9 6.32 49.48 -45.53
CA LEU A 9 5.62 48.81 -44.43
C LEU A 9 4.73 47.66 -44.94
N LEU A 10 4.09 47.81 -46.10
CA LEU A 10 3.29 46.74 -46.72
C LEU A 10 4.18 45.60 -47.26
N ILE A 11 5.36 45.92 -47.80
CA ILE A 11 6.35 44.92 -48.24
C ILE A 11 7.04 44.26 -47.04
N ALA A 12 7.29 44.98 -45.94
CA ALA A 12 7.82 44.36 -44.71
C ALA A 12 6.78 43.46 -44.02
N ILE A 13 5.49 43.85 -44.02
CA ILE A 13 4.38 43.02 -43.52
C ILE A 13 4.11 41.84 -44.46
N LEU A 14 4.24 42.00 -45.78
CA LEU A 14 4.16 40.88 -46.73
C LEU A 14 5.39 39.97 -46.64
N LEU A 15 6.61 40.47 -46.43
CA LEU A 15 7.81 39.64 -46.26
C LEU A 15 7.86 38.94 -44.89
N SER A 16 7.27 39.52 -43.84
CA SER A 16 7.03 38.80 -42.58
C SER A 16 5.85 37.82 -42.66
N ALA A 17 4.91 38.02 -43.59
CA ALA A 17 3.84 37.08 -43.89
C ALA A 17 4.24 35.99 -44.91
N LEU A 18 5.29 36.23 -45.71
CA LEU A 18 5.88 35.28 -46.68
C LEU A 18 7.01 34.42 -46.09
N SER A 19 7.30 34.54 -44.79
CA SER A 19 8.16 33.61 -44.04
C SER A 19 7.38 32.68 -43.10
N LEU A 20 6.04 32.64 -43.18
CA LEU A 20 5.20 31.60 -42.57
C LEU A 20 5.15 30.37 -43.49
N SER A 21 6.30 29.86 -43.94
CA SER A 21 6.38 28.43 -44.22
C SER A 21 6.23 27.75 -42.87
N ALA A 22 5.17 26.97 -42.66
CA ALA A 22 5.00 26.16 -41.45
C ALA A 22 6.32 25.45 -41.15
N GLN A 23 7.00 25.84 -40.08
CA GLN A 23 8.30 25.29 -39.74
C GLN A 23 8.13 23.78 -39.54
N VAL A 24 8.83 22.99 -40.36
CA VAL A 24 8.84 21.54 -40.22
C VAL A 24 9.51 21.18 -38.91
N ARG A 25 8.82 20.40 -38.07
CA ARG A 25 9.25 19.94 -36.75
C ARG A 25 9.68 18.48 -36.79
N SER A 26 10.54 18.10 -35.85
CA SER A 26 10.84 16.70 -35.55
C SER A 26 9.82 16.11 -34.57
N CYS A 27 9.82 14.79 -34.37
CA CYS A 27 9.04 14.17 -33.29
C CYS A 27 9.50 14.69 -31.93
N TYR A 28 10.81 14.86 -31.72
CA TYR A 28 11.38 15.44 -30.51
C TYR A 28 10.83 16.83 -30.17
N ASP A 29 10.68 17.70 -31.16
CA ASP A 29 10.09 19.02 -30.93
C ASP A 29 8.65 18.89 -30.38
N ILE A 30 7.88 17.90 -30.86
CA ILE A 30 6.50 17.69 -30.43
C ILE A 30 6.42 17.07 -29.03
N GLN A 31 7.28 16.11 -28.72
CA GLN A 31 7.18 15.30 -27.50
C GLN A 31 7.95 15.87 -26.31
N TYR A 32 9.08 16.53 -26.52
CA TYR A 32 9.92 16.96 -25.40
C TYR A 32 9.20 18.02 -24.56
N THR A 33 8.96 17.69 -23.29
CA THR A 33 8.34 18.60 -22.33
C THR A 33 9.14 18.69 -21.04
N SER A 34 9.07 19.85 -20.40
CA SER A 34 9.49 20.04 -19.01
C SER A 34 8.31 20.19 -18.06
N PHE A 35 7.07 20.08 -18.58
CA PHE A 35 5.87 20.20 -17.75
C PHE A 35 5.72 18.94 -16.88
N PRO A 36 5.40 19.10 -15.58
CA PRO A 36 5.14 17.95 -14.71
C PRO A 36 4.00 17.05 -15.17
N SER A 37 3.13 17.53 -16.07
CA SER A 37 1.98 16.78 -16.57
C SER A 37 2.31 15.80 -17.71
N GLY A 38 3.46 15.94 -18.38
CA GLY A 38 3.81 15.14 -19.57
C GLY A 38 3.34 15.77 -20.90
N ASP A 39 2.37 16.69 -20.86
CA ASP A 39 1.78 17.28 -22.07
C ASP A 39 2.81 17.89 -23.03
N SER A 40 2.57 17.66 -24.32
CA SER A 40 3.27 18.30 -25.44
C SER A 40 3.21 19.83 -25.34
N PRO A 41 4.32 20.54 -25.59
CA PRO A 41 4.32 22.01 -25.71
C PRO A 41 3.50 22.52 -26.91
N PHE A 42 3.05 21.63 -27.81
CA PHE A 42 2.26 21.94 -28.99
C PHE A 42 0.79 21.54 -28.87
N LYS A 43 0.31 21.15 -27.69
CA LYS A 43 -1.11 20.83 -27.42
C LYS A 43 -2.05 21.89 -28.02
N ASP A 44 -3.07 21.40 -28.72
CA ASP A 44 -4.10 22.16 -29.45
C ASP A 44 -3.60 23.00 -30.64
N GLN A 45 -2.34 22.84 -31.06
CA GLN A 45 -1.77 23.55 -32.21
C GLN A 45 -1.72 22.68 -33.47
N VAL A 46 -1.88 23.33 -34.63
CA VAL A 46 -1.65 22.69 -35.94
C VAL A 46 -0.17 22.82 -36.30
N VAL A 47 0.50 21.69 -36.50
CA VAL A 47 1.95 21.62 -36.76
C VAL A 47 2.25 20.77 -37.99
N THR A 48 3.39 21.02 -38.64
CA THR A 48 3.92 20.17 -39.72
C THR A 48 5.11 19.38 -39.19
N VAL A 49 5.04 18.05 -39.24
CA VAL A 49 6.12 17.12 -38.85
C VAL A 49 6.68 16.43 -40.08
N GLN A 50 8.00 16.19 -40.11
CA GLN A 50 8.62 15.32 -41.10
C GLN A 50 9.51 14.27 -40.43
N ALA A 51 9.11 13.01 -40.53
CA ALA A 51 9.73 11.90 -39.81
C ALA A 51 9.53 10.57 -40.56
N LEU A 52 10.28 9.55 -40.15
CA LEU A 52 10.21 8.20 -40.72
C LEU A 52 9.05 7.43 -40.09
N VAL A 53 8.34 6.59 -40.84
CA VAL A 53 7.32 5.70 -40.28
C VAL A 53 8.00 4.50 -39.61
N SER A 54 7.88 4.38 -38.30
CA SER A 54 8.44 3.28 -37.49
C SER A 54 7.48 2.10 -37.34
N GLY A 55 6.16 2.34 -37.44
CA GLY A 55 5.10 1.34 -37.41
C GLY A 55 3.89 1.79 -38.21
N SER A 56 3.40 0.97 -39.15
CA SER A 56 2.47 1.38 -40.21
C SER A 56 0.98 1.20 -39.93
N ARG A 57 0.62 0.35 -38.97
CA ARG A 57 -0.79 0.04 -38.66
C ARG A 57 -0.95 -0.43 -37.22
N TYR A 58 -1.14 0.53 -36.32
CA TYR A 58 -1.37 0.30 -34.90
C TYR A 58 -2.86 0.47 -34.58
N TYR A 59 -3.49 -0.54 -33.98
CA TYR A 59 -4.89 -0.51 -33.58
C TYR A 59 -5.04 0.10 -32.19
N THR A 60 -5.85 1.16 -32.05
CA THR A 60 -6.01 1.92 -30.80
C THR A 60 -7.28 1.50 -30.02
N GLY A 61 -7.76 0.27 -30.21
CA GLY A 61 -9.01 -0.22 -29.63
C GLY A 61 -9.55 -1.46 -30.34
N SER A 62 -10.79 -1.84 -30.03
CA SER A 62 -11.42 -3.08 -30.53
C SER A 62 -12.05 -2.97 -31.93
N SER A 63 -12.01 -1.78 -32.54
CA SER A 63 -12.60 -1.52 -33.86
C SER A 63 -11.55 -1.62 -34.96
N SER A 64 -11.85 -2.35 -36.03
CA SER A 64 -10.99 -2.44 -37.22
C SER A 64 -10.84 -1.12 -37.99
N SER A 65 -11.63 -0.11 -37.64
CA SER A 65 -11.58 1.25 -38.21
C SER A 65 -10.84 2.27 -37.34
N SER A 66 -10.39 1.86 -36.14
CA SER A 66 -9.64 2.69 -35.19
C SER A 66 -8.18 2.29 -35.21
N PHE A 67 -7.42 2.90 -36.11
CA PHE A 67 -5.99 2.65 -36.25
C PHE A 67 -5.24 3.92 -36.66
N GLY A 68 -3.94 3.91 -36.42
CA GLY A 68 -3.00 4.94 -36.84
C GLY A 68 -1.64 4.34 -37.18
N PHE A 69 -0.62 5.19 -37.18
CA PHE A 69 0.76 4.80 -37.42
C PHE A 69 1.71 5.65 -36.57
N TYR A 70 2.92 5.15 -36.35
CA TYR A 70 3.94 5.82 -35.56
C TYR A 70 5.05 6.38 -36.43
N LEU A 71 5.52 7.56 -36.03
CA LEU A 71 6.66 8.24 -36.60
C LEU A 71 7.86 8.16 -35.68
N THR A 72 9.06 8.20 -36.24
CA THR A 72 10.33 8.30 -35.54
C THR A 72 11.27 9.28 -36.23
N ASP A 73 12.05 10.01 -35.44
CA ASP A 73 13.13 10.84 -35.97
C ASP A 73 14.25 9.99 -36.59
N SER A 74 15.17 10.62 -37.32
CA SER A 74 16.32 9.93 -37.93
C SER A 74 17.35 9.41 -36.92
N VAL A 75 17.17 9.71 -35.63
CA VAL A 75 18.01 9.28 -34.50
C VAL A 75 17.07 8.73 -33.43
N SER A 76 17.40 7.58 -32.85
CA SER A 76 16.65 7.00 -31.74
C SER A 76 17.04 7.63 -30.41
N GLY A 77 16.09 7.66 -29.47
CA GLY A 77 16.30 8.16 -28.13
C GLY A 77 15.01 8.67 -27.49
N PRO A 78 15.11 9.27 -26.29
CA PRO A 78 13.96 9.84 -25.61
C PRO A 78 13.25 10.90 -26.47
N PHE A 79 11.91 10.88 -26.45
CA PHE A 79 11.00 11.81 -27.12
C PHE A 79 11.06 11.77 -28.66
N THR A 80 11.67 10.75 -29.27
CA THR A 80 11.88 10.69 -30.72
C THR A 80 10.73 10.03 -31.50
N GLY A 81 9.58 9.80 -30.85
CA GLY A 81 8.45 9.07 -31.41
C GLY A 81 7.13 9.84 -31.36
N LEU A 82 6.27 9.71 -32.36
CA LEU A 82 4.96 10.40 -32.37
C LEU A 82 3.88 9.51 -32.95
N PHE A 83 2.77 9.37 -32.22
CA PHE A 83 1.59 8.67 -32.73
C PHE A 83 0.77 9.58 -33.65
N VAL A 84 0.32 9.04 -34.79
CA VAL A 84 -0.59 9.72 -35.71
C VAL A 84 -1.89 8.92 -35.80
N TYR A 85 -2.96 9.49 -35.25
CA TYR A 85 -4.30 8.93 -35.33
C TYR A 85 -4.95 9.28 -36.67
N SER A 86 -4.99 8.30 -37.58
CA SER A 86 -5.62 8.46 -38.89
C SER A 86 -5.92 7.10 -39.53
N ASN A 87 -7.21 6.84 -39.80
CA ASN A 87 -7.63 5.69 -40.61
C ASN A 87 -7.65 5.96 -42.13
N GLN A 88 -7.33 7.18 -42.56
CA GLN A 88 -7.33 7.58 -43.97
C GLN A 88 -6.03 7.22 -44.71
N TYR A 89 -4.90 7.27 -44.00
CA TYR A 89 -3.56 7.07 -44.57
C TYR A 89 -2.91 5.79 -44.01
N GLN A 90 -2.20 5.05 -44.86
CA GLN A 90 -1.52 3.80 -44.53
C GLN A 90 -0.08 3.80 -45.09
N PRO A 91 0.83 4.62 -44.53
CA PRO A 91 2.23 4.60 -44.92
C PRO A 91 2.88 3.24 -44.65
N GLN A 92 4.00 2.95 -45.29
CA GLN A 92 4.81 1.77 -45.02
C GLN A 92 5.96 2.11 -44.06
N VAL A 93 6.39 1.14 -43.27
CA VAL A 93 7.59 1.29 -42.43
C VAL A 93 8.79 1.69 -43.31
N GLY A 94 9.51 2.73 -42.89
CA GLY A 94 10.62 3.31 -43.66
C GLY A 94 10.22 4.40 -44.67
N ASP A 95 8.93 4.74 -44.81
CA ASP A 95 8.52 5.95 -45.52
C ASP A 95 8.93 7.20 -44.73
N LEU A 96 9.63 8.14 -45.37
CA LEU A 96 9.82 9.49 -44.85
C LEU A 96 8.62 10.32 -45.29
N ILE A 97 7.80 10.75 -44.34
CA ILE A 97 6.60 11.52 -44.65
C ILE A 97 6.71 12.94 -44.11
N ARG A 98 6.02 13.88 -44.76
CA ARG A 98 5.72 15.21 -44.25
C ARG A 98 4.21 15.33 -44.05
N ILE A 99 3.79 15.53 -42.80
CA ILE A 99 2.40 15.50 -42.39
C ILE A 99 2.05 16.77 -41.60
N THR A 100 0.82 17.27 -41.76
CA THR A 100 0.30 18.42 -41.00
C THR A 100 -1.02 18.06 -40.34
N GLY A 101 -1.12 18.28 -39.05
CA GLY A 101 -2.30 17.95 -38.23
C GLY A 101 -2.26 18.68 -36.88
N THR A 102 -3.27 18.46 -36.06
CA THR A 102 -3.40 19.02 -34.72
C THR A 102 -2.79 18.08 -33.69
N ILE A 103 -1.95 18.61 -32.78
CA ILE A 103 -1.46 17.85 -31.62
C ILE A 103 -2.50 17.88 -30.51
N VAL A 104 -2.84 16.73 -29.95
CA VAL A 104 -3.81 16.57 -28.87
C VAL A 104 -3.28 15.61 -27.80
N GLU A 105 -3.72 15.83 -26.56
CA GLU A 105 -3.52 14.91 -25.44
C GLU A 105 -4.78 14.06 -25.29
N TYR A 106 -4.74 12.82 -25.75
CA TYR A 106 -5.89 11.92 -25.69
C TYR A 106 -5.67 10.86 -24.61
N TYR A 107 -6.39 10.98 -23.48
CA TYR A 107 -6.17 10.15 -22.28
C TYR A 107 -4.70 10.14 -21.78
N ASN A 108 -4.01 11.27 -21.92
CA ASN A 108 -2.58 11.49 -21.64
C ASN A 108 -1.60 10.77 -22.59
N LEU A 109 -2.04 10.35 -23.77
CA LEU A 109 -1.17 10.01 -24.90
C LEU A 109 -1.03 11.25 -25.81
N THR A 110 0.20 11.64 -26.14
CA THR A 110 0.45 12.68 -27.15
C THR A 110 0.23 12.11 -28.55
N GLU A 111 -0.78 12.62 -29.26
CA GLU A 111 -1.08 12.19 -30.63
C GLU A 111 -1.31 13.34 -31.61
N MET A 112 -1.06 13.09 -32.89
CA MET A 112 -1.48 13.96 -33.99
C MET A 112 -2.77 13.46 -34.63
N SER A 113 -3.79 14.31 -34.70
CA SER A 113 -5.08 14.06 -35.33
C SER A 113 -5.47 15.17 -36.33
N ASN A 114 -6.66 15.10 -36.92
CA ASN A 114 -7.19 16.12 -37.86
C ASN A 114 -6.21 16.48 -39.01
N ILE A 115 -5.72 15.47 -39.72
CA ILE A 115 -4.69 15.62 -40.76
C ILE A 115 -5.21 16.47 -41.93
N THR A 116 -4.51 17.56 -42.22
CA THR A 116 -4.84 18.52 -43.29
C THR A 116 -3.90 18.45 -44.49
N ASN A 117 -2.69 17.91 -44.31
CA ASN A 117 -1.73 17.68 -45.39
C ASN A 117 -0.93 16.40 -45.14
N TYR A 118 -0.67 15.63 -46.19
CA TYR A 118 0.08 14.38 -46.13
C TYR A 118 0.87 14.19 -47.43
N GLN A 119 2.18 13.99 -47.31
CA GLN A 119 3.08 13.76 -48.44
C GLN A 119 4.14 12.72 -48.09
N ILE A 120 4.30 11.69 -48.92
CA ILE A 120 5.48 10.80 -48.86
C ILE A 120 6.63 11.48 -49.61
N ILE A 121 7.76 11.67 -48.92
CA ILE A 121 8.97 12.32 -49.44
C ILE A 121 9.91 11.29 -50.08
N SER A 122 10.13 10.16 -49.40
CA SER A 122 10.88 9.01 -49.90
C SER A 122 10.40 7.72 -49.22
N SER A 123 10.65 6.57 -49.83
CA SER A 123 10.24 5.25 -49.33
C SER A 123 11.43 4.31 -49.16
N GLY A 124 11.28 3.31 -48.28
CA GLY A 124 12.30 2.26 -48.06
C GLY A 124 13.58 2.74 -47.37
N ASN A 125 13.49 3.83 -46.60
CA ASN A 125 14.61 4.32 -45.81
C ASN A 125 14.86 3.38 -44.61
N ALA A 126 16.12 3.24 -44.20
CA ALA A 126 16.46 2.53 -42.97
C ALA A 126 15.96 3.30 -41.75
N LEU A 127 15.43 2.58 -40.76
CA LEU A 127 15.10 3.13 -39.45
C LEU A 127 16.37 3.30 -38.60
N PRO A 128 16.37 4.22 -37.61
CA PRO A 128 17.42 4.24 -36.61
C PRO A 128 17.43 2.93 -35.79
N ASP A 129 18.62 2.54 -35.30
CA ASP A 129 18.74 1.41 -34.39
C ASP A 129 17.88 1.66 -33.13
N PRO A 130 17.02 0.72 -32.70
CA PRO A 130 16.16 0.92 -31.53
C PRO A 130 16.97 1.22 -30.27
N ALA A 131 16.47 2.15 -29.45
CA ALA A 131 17.12 2.50 -28.19
C ALA A 131 17.05 1.34 -27.19
N LEU A 132 18.17 0.97 -26.58
CA LEU A 132 18.20 -0.06 -25.54
C LEU A 132 17.61 0.49 -24.23
N VAL A 133 16.54 -0.13 -23.74
CA VAL A 133 15.86 0.23 -22.49
C VAL A 133 15.76 -0.98 -21.58
N SER A 134 15.71 -0.75 -20.26
CA SER A 134 15.43 -1.82 -19.30
C SER A 134 13.92 -1.96 -19.10
N THR A 135 13.42 -3.16 -18.79
CA THR A 135 11.98 -3.36 -18.56
C THR A 135 11.47 -2.53 -17.39
N GLY A 136 12.29 -2.29 -16.36
CA GLY A 136 11.95 -1.40 -15.25
C GLY A 136 11.83 0.08 -15.60
N SER A 137 12.41 0.54 -16.72
CA SER A 137 12.28 1.93 -17.17
C SER A 137 10.86 2.25 -17.67
N LEU A 138 10.09 1.23 -18.01
CA LEU A 138 8.72 1.34 -18.53
C LEU A 138 7.64 1.16 -17.45
N MET A 139 8.01 0.96 -16.18
CA MET A 139 7.06 0.68 -15.09
C MET A 139 6.31 1.90 -14.53
N SER A 140 6.85 3.10 -14.71
CA SER A 140 6.32 4.31 -14.08
C SER A 140 6.35 5.47 -15.06
N ALA A 141 5.30 6.28 -15.06
CA ALA A 141 5.22 7.49 -15.87
C ALA A 141 6.47 8.38 -15.73
N VAL A 142 7.07 8.47 -14.53
CA VAL A 142 8.27 9.28 -14.28
C VAL A 142 9.46 8.89 -15.17
N THR A 143 9.60 7.60 -15.49
CA THR A 143 10.72 7.09 -16.28
C THR A 143 10.33 6.72 -17.71
N ALA A 144 9.06 6.37 -17.92
CA ALA A 144 8.53 5.81 -19.15
C ALA A 144 8.03 6.86 -20.15
N GLU A 145 7.56 8.02 -19.67
CA GLU A 145 7.02 9.12 -20.49
C GLU A 145 7.93 9.47 -21.67
N GLN A 146 9.23 9.58 -21.39
CA GLN A 146 10.23 9.94 -22.40
C GLN A 146 10.37 8.91 -23.53
N TRP A 147 9.80 7.72 -23.38
CA TRP A 147 9.84 6.66 -24.38
C TRP A 147 8.53 6.56 -25.16
N GLU A 148 7.49 7.33 -24.81
CA GLU A 148 6.21 7.34 -25.53
C GLU A 148 6.41 7.53 -27.05
N GLY A 149 5.80 6.63 -27.83
CA GLY A 149 5.91 6.55 -29.28
C GLY A 149 7.26 6.10 -29.84
N CYS A 150 8.28 5.88 -28.99
CA CYS A 150 9.63 5.58 -29.44
C CYS A 150 9.80 4.09 -29.76
N LEU A 151 10.61 3.78 -30.79
CA LEU A 151 11.05 2.42 -31.10
C LEU A 151 12.22 2.03 -30.18
N VAL A 152 11.99 1.04 -29.32
CA VAL A 152 12.95 0.59 -28.30
C VAL A 152 13.25 -0.90 -28.39
N LYS A 153 14.30 -1.34 -27.72
CA LYS A 153 14.71 -2.74 -27.58
C LYS A 153 14.95 -3.07 -26.11
N VAL A 154 14.39 -4.18 -25.64
CA VAL A 154 14.74 -4.83 -24.36
C VAL A 154 15.51 -6.11 -24.64
N GLN A 155 16.38 -6.54 -23.73
CA GLN A 155 17.26 -7.71 -23.92
C GLN A 155 17.24 -8.63 -22.71
N ASP A 156 17.51 -9.92 -22.97
CA ASP A 156 17.65 -10.96 -21.95
C ASP A 156 16.43 -11.02 -20.99
N VAL A 157 15.24 -11.00 -21.59
CA VAL A 157 13.98 -10.89 -20.85
C VAL A 157 13.33 -12.25 -20.66
N THR A 158 12.67 -12.42 -19.53
CA THR A 158 11.85 -13.59 -19.21
C THR A 158 10.40 -13.20 -19.09
N VAL A 159 9.49 -13.99 -19.66
CA VAL A 159 8.05 -13.82 -19.48
C VAL A 159 7.69 -14.13 -18.02
N ASN A 160 7.18 -13.14 -17.29
CA ASN A 160 6.72 -13.29 -15.90
C ASN A 160 5.18 -13.30 -15.75
N ALA A 161 4.42 -13.02 -16.82
CA ALA A 161 2.99 -13.35 -16.91
C ALA A 161 2.63 -13.72 -18.36
N ALA A 162 1.85 -14.79 -18.55
CA ALA A 162 1.40 -15.25 -19.85
C ALA A 162 0.31 -14.32 -20.46
N PRO A 163 0.05 -14.39 -21.78
CA PRO A 163 -0.99 -13.61 -22.44
C PRO A 163 -2.36 -13.74 -21.77
N ASN A 164 -2.99 -12.60 -21.47
CA ASN A 164 -4.35 -12.54 -20.95
C ASN A 164 -5.40 -12.54 -22.08
N ASN A 165 -6.68 -12.32 -21.74
CA ASN A 165 -7.77 -12.28 -22.73
C ASN A 165 -7.67 -11.12 -23.73
N TYR A 166 -6.85 -10.11 -23.44
CA TYR A 166 -6.56 -8.98 -24.31
C TYR A 166 -5.27 -9.17 -25.13
N GLN A 167 -4.62 -10.35 -25.05
CA GLN A 167 -3.33 -10.64 -25.66
C GLN A 167 -2.16 -9.84 -25.08
N GLU A 168 -2.29 -9.36 -23.85
CA GLU A 168 -1.21 -8.69 -23.14
C GLU A 168 -0.44 -9.70 -22.29
N PHE A 169 0.89 -9.71 -22.37
CA PHE A 169 1.75 -10.52 -21.51
C PHE A 169 2.82 -9.64 -20.85
N TYR A 170 3.53 -10.17 -19.86
CA TYR A 170 4.53 -9.39 -19.12
C TYR A 170 5.89 -10.06 -19.15
N ILE A 171 6.93 -9.23 -19.26
CA ILE A 171 8.34 -9.62 -19.29
C ILE A 171 9.15 -8.88 -18.23
N THR A 172 10.31 -9.43 -17.86
CA THR A 172 11.28 -8.78 -16.97
C THR A 172 12.72 -9.14 -17.34
N ASP A 173 13.63 -8.16 -17.30
CA ASP A 173 15.09 -8.34 -17.32
C ASP A 173 15.70 -8.38 -15.89
N GLY A 174 14.84 -8.40 -14.86
CA GLY A 174 15.22 -8.30 -13.44
C GLY A 174 15.22 -6.88 -12.87
N SER A 175 15.12 -5.83 -13.71
CA SER A 175 14.99 -4.43 -13.27
C SER A 175 13.55 -4.00 -12.97
N GLY A 176 12.56 -4.74 -13.48
CA GLY A 176 11.14 -4.46 -13.32
C GLY A 176 10.29 -5.18 -14.37
N SER A 177 8.96 -5.17 -14.23
CA SER A 177 8.07 -5.82 -15.19
C SER A 177 7.57 -4.84 -16.24
N CYS A 178 7.54 -5.24 -17.51
CA CYS A 178 7.03 -4.46 -18.63
C CYS A 178 5.93 -5.24 -19.33
N GLN A 179 4.84 -4.55 -19.71
CA GLN A 179 3.79 -5.13 -20.54
C GLN A 179 4.28 -5.24 -21.98
N VAL A 180 3.92 -6.31 -22.67
CA VAL A 180 4.04 -6.48 -24.12
C VAL A 180 2.64 -6.71 -24.67
N ASP A 181 2.29 -5.95 -25.69
CA ASP A 181 0.95 -5.96 -26.29
C ASP A 181 0.99 -6.19 -27.80
N ASN A 182 -0.17 -6.49 -28.39
CA ASN A 182 -0.33 -6.91 -29.78
C ASN A 182 -0.81 -5.79 -30.70
N GLY A 183 -0.62 -4.51 -30.36
CA GLY A 183 -1.23 -3.38 -31.08
C GLY A 183 -0.95 -3.28 -32.58
N PHE A 184 0.13 -3.88 -33.10
CA PHE A 184 0.44 -3.97 -34.54
C PHE A 184 -0.05 -5.25 -35.23
N PHE A 185 -0.59 -6.20 -34.47
CA PHE A 185 -1.12 -7.45 -34.99
C PHE A 185 -2.62 -7.30 -35.31
N ASN A 186 -3.16 -8.22 -36.09
CA ASN A 186 -4.60 -8.24 -36.37
C ASN A 186 -5.41 -8.52 -35.10
N LEU A 187 -6.66 -8.05 -35.05
CA LEU A 187 -7.55 -8.20 -33.90
C LEU A 187 -7.83 -9.67 -33.49
N ASP A 188 -7.57 -10.64 -34.37
CA ASP A 188 -7.68 -12.07 -34.13
C ASP A 188 -6.34 -12.74 -33.76
N HIS A 189 -5.29 -11.95 -33.52
CA HIS A 189 -3.98 -12.45 -33.16
C HIS A 189 -4.01 -13.23 -31.84
N THR A 190 -3.24 -14.31 -31.81
CA THR A 190 -2.96 -15.06 -30.59
C THR A 190 -1.48 -15.37 -30.50
N TRP A 191 -0.88 -15.02 -29.37
CA TRP A 191 0.51 -15.36 -29.11
C TRP A 191 0.69 -16.87 -29.02
N GLN A 192 1.60 -17.42 -29.82
CA GLN A 192 1.95 -18.84 -29.78
C GLN A 192 3.23 -19.00 -28.94
N ASN A 193 3.25 -19.98 -28.03
CA ASN A 193 4.42 -20.35 -27.22
C ASN A 193 4.97 -19.25 -26.27
N VAL A 194 4.17 -18.24 -25.94
CA VAL A 194 4.50 -17.25 -24.91
C VAL A 194 3.97 -17.75 -23.55
N LEU A 195 4.80 -18.50 -22.85
CA LEU A 195 4.48 -19.09 -21.55
C LEU A 195 5.32 -18.40 -20.46
N VAL A 196 4.87 -18.44 -19.21
CA VAL A 196 5.70 -17.96 -18.10
C VAL A 196 7.03 -18.72 -18.09
N GLY A 197 8.14 -17.99 -18.00
CA GLY A 197 9.50 -18.54 -18.09
C GLY A 197 10.06 -18.64 -19.50
N THR A 198 9.29 -18.35 -20.55
CA THR A 198 9.85 -18.20 -21.91
C THR A 198 10.88 -17.06 -21.89
N THR A 199 12.07 -17.30 -22.44
CA THR A 199 13.12 -16.29 -22.56
C THR A 199 13.23 -15.78 -23.99
N PHE A 200 13.46 -14.47 -24.12
CA PHE A 200 13.79 -13.81 -25.38
C PHE A 200 15.16 -13.15 -25.26
N LEU A 201 16.03 -13.38 -26.25
CA LEU A 201 17.30 -12.65 -26.37
C LEU A 201 17.04 -11.14 -26.52
N SER A 202 16.00 -10.79 -27.27
CA SER A 202 15.51 -9.42 -27.31
C SER A 202 14.09 -9.31 -27.84
N ILE A 203 13.39 -8.27 -27.38
CA ILE A 203 12.14 -7.82 -27.96
C ILE A 203 12.32 -6.37 -28.42
N VAL A 204 11.97 -6.10 -29.67
CA VAL A 204 11.89 -4.74 -30.23
C VAL A 204 10.42 -4.33 -30.28
N GLY A 205 10.10 -3.08 -29.98
CA GLY A 205 8.73 -2.61 -30.04
C GLY A 205 8.63 -1.10 -29.90
N ILE A 206 7.44 -0.58 -30.21
CA ILE A 206 7.12 0.84 -30.01
C ILE A 206 6.40 0.96 -28.67
N VAL A 207 6.82 1.93 -27.84
CA VAL A 207 6.17 2.17 -26.55
C VAL A 207 4.91 3.00 -26.78
N ASP A 208 3.78 2.55 -26.24
CA ASP A 208 2.54 3.32 -26.19
C ASP A 208 2.22 3.75 -24.75
N TYR A 209 1.12 4.49 -24.59
CA TYR A 209 0.52 4.74 -23.29
C TYR A 209 -1.00 4.51 -23.37
N ASN A 210 -1.49 3.58 -22.56
CA ASN A 210 -2.91 3.27 -22.49
C ASN A 210 -3.29 2.74 -21.10
N TYR A 211 -4.49 3.07 -20.60
CA TYR A 211 -4.99 2.66 -19.28
C TYR A 211 -3.98 2.85 -18.13
N SER A 212 -3.19 3.93 -18.16
CA SER A 212 -2.13 4.24 -17.19
C SER A 212 -0.91 3.29 -17.21
N ILE A 213 -0.69 2.59 -18.31
CA ILE A 213 0.43 1.67 -18.52
C ILE A 213 1.21 2.10 -19.77
N PHE A 214 2.54 2.02 -19.70
CA PHE A 214 3.40 2.12 -20.87
C PHE A 214 3.72 0.71 -21.39
N GLY A 215 3.16 0.36 -22.54
CA GLY A 215 3.26 -0.98 -23.13
C GLY A 215 4.27 -1.04 -24.27
N LEU A 216 4.98 -2.16 -24.41
CA LEU A 216 5.86 -2.42 -25.55
C LEU A 216 5.09 -3.15 -26.64
N ASN A 217 5.03 -2.57 -27.85
CA ASN A 217 4.28 -3.15 -28.97
C ASN A 217 5.23 -3.62 -30.09
N PRO A 218 5.54 -4.92 -30.19
CA PRO A 218 6.28 -5.49 -31.31
C PRO A 218 5.50 -5.29 -32.61
N ARG A 219 6.19 -4.98 -33.71
CA ARG A 219 5.53 -4.69 -35.00
C ARG A 219 5.22 -5.94 -35.80
N SER A 220 5.95 -7.02 -35.52
CA SER A 220 5.83 -8.33 -36.15
C SER A 220 6.55 -9.39 -35.32
N ASN A 221 6.33 -10.67 -35.62
CA ASN A 221 7.05 -11.77 -34.97
C ASN A 221 8.58 -11.69 -35.11
N SER A 222 9.10 -10.99 -36.13
CA SER A 222 10.55 -10.78 -36.28
C SER A 222 11.15 -9.86 -35.21
N ASP A 223 10.33 -9.06 -34.54
CA ASP A 223 10.76 -8.23 -33.42
C ASP A 223 10.90 -9.05 -32.11
N LEU A 224 10.45 -10.32 -32.09
CA LEU A 224 10.63 -11.27 -30.99
C LEU A 224 11.77 -12.25 -31.31
N THR A 225 12.94 -12.05 -30.70
CA THR A 225 14.09 -12.97 -30.89
C THR A 225 14.14 -13.98 -29.75
N SER A 226 13.76 -15.24 -30.01
CA SER A 226 13.76 -16.31 -29.00
C SER A 226 15.16 -16.78 -28.61
N ASP A 227 15.30 -17.29 -27.38
CA ASP A 227 16.47 -18.05 -26.94
C ASP A 227 16.16 -19.55 -26.93
N ASP A 228 16.27 -20.18 -28.10
CA ASP A 228 15.96 -21.62 -28.26
C ASP A 228 17.04 -22.55 -27.68
N SER A 229 18.11 -21.99 -27.09
CA SER A 229 19.28 -22.76 -26.63
C SER A 229 19.24 -23.14 -25.15
N THR A 230 18.43 -22.45 -24.35
CA THR A 230 18.37 -22.62 -22.91
C THR A 230 17.14 -23.43 -22.50
N ILE A 231 17.34 -24.64 -21.95
CA ILE A 231 16.24 -25.35 -21.29
C ILE A 231 15.92 -24.63 -19.99
N SER A 232 14.64 -24.41 -19.70
CA SER A 232 14.20 -23.82 -18.44
C SER A 232 12.95 -24.50 -17.90
N LEU A 233 12.88 -24.69 -16.59
CA LEU A 233 11.67 -25.11 -15.88
C LEU A 233 11.05 -23.91 -15.19
N SER A 234 9.73 -23.74 -15.31
CA SER A 234 9.02 -22.65 -14.65
C SER A 234 7.72 -23.11 -14.00
N ILE A 235 7.41 -22.51 -12.86
CA ILE A 235 6.15 -22.70 -12.13
C ILE A 235 5.49 -21.31 -12.01
N PRO A 236 4.25 -21.12 -12.46
CA PRO A 236 3.62 -19.81 -12.46
C PRO A 236 3.22 -19.37 -11.05
N ALA A 237 3.06 -18.06 -10.87
CA ALA A 237 2.33 -17.52 -9.73
C ALA A 237 0.82 -17.66 -9.95
N GLN A 238 0.06 -17.99 -8.91
CA GLN A 238 -1.40 -18.08 -8.95
C GLN A 238 -2.03 -17.45 -7.70
N GLN A 239 -3.22 -16.88 -7.87
CA GLN A 239 -4.10 -16.51 -6.77
C GLN A 239 -5.34 -17.39 -6.80
N GLN A 240 -5.71 -17.95 -5.65
CA GLN A 240 -6.81 -18.90 -5.53
C GLN A 240 -7.63 -18.61 -4.28
N SER A 241 -8.85 -19.14 -4.24
CA SER A 241 -9.74 -18.95 -3.09
C SER A 241 -9.53 -20.04 -2.04
N LEU A 242 -9.74 -19.70 -0.76
CA LEU A 242 -9.82 -20.66 0.32
C LEU A 242 -10.83 -21.78 -0.02
N SER A 243 -10.49 -23.03 0.31
CA SER A 243 -11.30 -24.23 0.06
C SER A 243 -11.58 -24.55 -1.42
N SER A 244 -10.86 -23.93 -2.37
CA SER A 244 -10.96 -24.26 -3.80
C SER A 244 -9.88 -25.28 -4.21
N ASN A 245 -10.27 -26.23 -5.09
CA ASN A 245 -9.33 -27.12 -5.76
C ASN A 245 -8.85 -26.49 -7.06
N PHE A 246 -7.55 -26.51 -7.33
CA PHE A 246 -6.96 -25.92 -8.52
C PHE A 246 -5.69 -26.67 -8.95
N ALA A 247 -5.27 -26.43 -10.19
CA ALA A 247 -4.09 -27.03 -10.81
C ALA A 247 -3.01 -25.97 -11.06
N ILE A 248 -1.77 -26.31 -10.71
CA ILE A 248 -0.58 -25.52 -11.00
C ILE A 248 0.21 -26.24 -12.11
N PRO A 249 0.25 -25.70 -13.33
CA PRO A 249 1.06 -26.29 -14.40
C PRO A 249 2.55 -26.04 -14.13
N VAL A 250 3.37 -27.08 -14.32
CA VAL A 250 4.84 -26.96 -14.35
C VAL A 250 5.26 -26.97 -15.81
N TYR A 251 5.91 -25.91 -16.27
CA TYR A 251 6.32 -25.74 -17.67
C TYR A 251 7.78 -26.13 -17.89
N ILE A 252 8.06 -26.63 -19.08
CA ILE A 252 9.41 -26.81 -19.61
C ILE A 252 9.52 -26.08 -20.95
N ASN A 253 10.57 -25.28 -21.12
CA ASN A 253 10.88 -24.54 -22.35
C ASN A 253 12.28 -24.92 -22.87
N GLY A 254 12.58 -24.60 -24.13
CA GLY A 254 13.87 -24.89 -24.78
C GLY A 254 14.03 -26.34 -25.27
N ILE A 255 12.96 -27.13 -25.24
CA ILE A 255 12.93 -28.50 -25.76
C ILE A 255 12.48 -28.50 -27.22
N SER A 256 13.28 -29.16 -28.06
CA SER A 256 13.09 -29.26 -29.51
C SER A 256 13.52 -30.63 -30.02
N ALA A 257 13.38 -30.89 -31.32
CA ALA A 257 13.87 -32.12 -31.96
C ALA A 257 15.40 -32.31 -31.82
N GLN A 258 16.14 -31.25 -31.49
CA GLN A 258 17.59 -31.23 -31.32
C GLN A 258 18.02 -31.37 -29.86
N ASN A 259 17.11 -31.15 -28.90
CA ASN A 259 17.38 -31.21 -27.46
C ASN A 259 16.18 -31.80 -26.73
N THR A 260 16.23 -33.12 -26.50
CA THR A 260 15.12 -33.95 -26.04
C THR A 260 15.45 -34.59 -24.69
N PHE A 261 14.45 -35.04 -23.94
CA PHE A 261 14.66 -35.85 -22.74
C PHE A 261 13.70 -37.03 -22.68
N SER A 262 14.08 -38.11 -21.99
CA SER A 262 13.25 -39.31 -21.78
C SER A 262 12.92 -39.56 -20.31
N ASP A 263 13.68 -38.95 -19.40
CA ASP A 263 13.46 -39.03 -17.96
C ASP A 263 13.68 -37.68 -17.25
N PHE A 264 13.04 -37.53 -16.09
CA PHE A 264 13.37 -36.47 -15.15
C PHE A 264 13.11 -36.88 -13.70
N GLN A 265 13.81 -36.21 -12.79
CA GLN A 265 13.49 -36.21 -11.37
C GLN A 265 13.61 -34.79 -10.79
N MET A 266 12.78 -34.48 -9.80
CA MET A 266 12.83 -33.21 -9.07
C MET A 266 12.11 -33.28 -7.73
N ASN A 267 12.46 -32.38 -6.81
CA ASN A 267 11.77 -32.17 -5.54
C ASN A 267 10.99 -30.85 -5.58
N ILE A 268 9.71 -30.88 -5.21
CA ILE A 268 8.86 -29.71 -5.06
C ILE A 268 8.59 -29.46 -3.58
N SER A 269 8.88 -28.27 -3.06
CA SER A 269 8.48 -27.87 -1.71
C SER A 269 7.37 -26.80 -1.72
N TYR A 270 6.45 -26.89 -0.76
CA TYR A 270 5.34 -25.97 -0.54
C TYR A 270 5.04 -25.83 0.96
N ASN A 271 4.24 -24.84 1.36
CA ASN A 271 3.80 -24.69 2.75
C ASN A 271 2.54 -25.54 3.01
N PRO A 272 2.63 -26.65 3.78
CA PRO A 272 1.49 -27.54 4.01
C PRO A 272 0.43 -26.95 4.93
N ASN A 273 0.71 -25.83 5.60
CA ASN A 273 -0.31 -25.11 6.35
C ASN A 273 -1.21 -24.29 5.40
N ILE A 274 -0.74 -23.91 4.22
CA ILE A 274 -1.51 -23.06 3.29
C ILE A 274 -2.15 -23.90 2.19
N LEU A 275 -1.43 -24.90 1.68
CA LEU A 275 -1.89 -25.76 0.60
C LEU A 275 -1.94 -27.22 1.03
N GLN A 276 -2.99 -27.91 0.63
CA GLN A 276 -3.08 -29.36 0.75
C GLN A 276 -2.88 -30.00 -0.63
N TYR A 277 -1.84 -30.83 -0.79
CA TYR A 277 -1.62 -31.60 -2.01
C TYR A 277 -2.73 -32.64 -2.20
N ILE A 278 -3.28 -32.71 -3.41
CA ILE A 278 -4.31 -33.68 -3.80
C ILE A 278 -3.69 -34.78 -4.66
N SER A 279 -3.10 -34.40 -5.79
CA SER A 279 -2.58 -35.32 -6.80
C SER A 279 -1.70 -34.60 -7.82
N THR A 280 -1.11 -35.35 -8.73
CA THR A 280 -0.49 -34.83 -9.95
C THR A 280 -1.27 -35.36 -11.16
N SER A 281 -1.45 -34.56 -12.21
CA SER A 281 -2.10 -35.00 -13.46
C SER A 281 -1.20 -34.79 -14.68
N SER A 282 -1.22 -35.77 -15.59
CA SER A 282 -0.49 -35.74 -16.86
C SER A 282 -1.40 -35.54 -18.08
N ALA A 283 -2.72 -35.55 -17.90
CA ALA A 283 -3.67 -35.36 -19.00
C ALA A 283 -3.48 -33.98 -19.66
N GLY A 284 -3.34 -33.95 -20.99
CA GLY A 284 -3.11 -32.72 -21.75
C GLY A 284 -1.70 -32.12 -21.60
N THR A 285 -0.76 -32.86 -21.02
CA THR A 285 0.63 -32.43 -20.79
C THR A 285 1.62 -33.28 -21.60
N LEU A 286 2.88 -32.88 -21.64
CA LEU A 286 3.95 -33.63 -22.32
C LEU A 286 4.18 -35.03 -21.72
N THR A 287 3.78 -35.24 -20.45
CA THR A 287 3.94 -36.52 -19.74
C THR A 287 2.73 -37.45 -19.86
N ALA A 288 1.70 -37.09 -20.64
CA ALA A 288 0.42 -37.83 -20.74
C ALA A 288 0.55 -39.33 -21.09
N GLY A 289 1.64 -39.73 -21.75
CA GLY A 289 1.89 -41.12 -22.17
C GLY A 289 3.00 -41.86 -21.41
N GLY A 290 3.65 -41.24 -20.42
CA GLY A 290 4.78 -41.84 -19.69
C GLY A 290 4.47 -42.14 -18.22
N GLY A 291 5.41 -42.80 -17.53
CA GLY A 291 5.26 -43.18 -16.12
C GLY A 291 5.62 -42.05 -15.17
N LEU A 292 4.70 -41.10 -14.95
CA LEU A 292 4.86 -40.03 -13.95
C LEU A 292 4.42 -40.52 -12.56
N SER A 293 5.31 -40.42 -11.59
CA SER A 293 5.05 -40.77 -10.19
C SER A 293 5.42 -39.62 -9.26
N ALA A 294 4.63 -39.47 -8.18
CA ALA A 294 4.81 -38.44 -7.17
C ALA A 294 4.72 -39.09 -5.77
N THR A 295 5.79 -38.98 -4.99
CA THR A 295 5.78 -39.40 -3.57
C THR A 295 5.62 -38.17 -2.70
N SER A 296 4.57 -38.13 -1.87
CA SER A 296 4.21 -36.96 -1.07
C SER A 296 4.54 -37.13 0.41
N GLN A 297 5.07 -36.06 1.02
CA GLN A 297 5.14 -35.82 2.46
C GLN A 297 4.55 -34.41 2.74
N PRO A 298 4.18 -34.08 3.98
CA PRO A 298 3.74 -32.72 4.31
C PRO A 298 4.79 -31.68 3.86
N GLY A 299 4.41 -30.82 2.91
CA GLY A 299 5.23 -29.72 2.40
C GLY A 299 6.27 -30.10 1.35
N THR A 300 6.40 -31.37 0.97
CA THR A 300 7.37 -31.82 -0.04
C THR A 300 6.81 -32.93 -0.95
N LEU A 301 7.17 -32.89 -2.23
CA LEU A 301 6.86 -33.89 -3.24
C LEU A 301 8.14 -34.30 -3.96
N SER A 302 8.39 -35.59 -4.14
CA SER A 302 9.43 -36.10 -5.02
C SER A 302 8.80 -36.65 -6.30
N MET A 303 9.17 -36.05 -7.42
CA MET A 303 8.61 -36.33 -8.75
C MET A 303 9.62 -37.14 -9.57
N VAL A 304 9.16 -38.24 -10.17
CA VAL A 304 9.98 -39.07 -11.07
C VAL A 304 9.17 -39.43 -12.30
N PHE A 305 9.78 -39.27 -13.48
CA PHE A 305 9.20 -39.62 -14.76
C PHE A 305 10.17 -40.45 -15.59
N ASN A 306 9.64 -41.46 -16.28
CA ASN A 306 10.35 -42.21 -17.30
C ASN A 306 9.43 -42.51 -18.48
N ASN A 307 9.95 -42.36 -19.71
CA ASN A 307 9.23 -42.66 -20.93
C ASN A 307 10.15 -43.36 -21.96
N ALA A 308 9.56 -44.24 -22.76
CA ALA A 308 10.29 -44.95 -23.82
C ALA A 308 10.54 -44.06 -25.06
N ALA A 309 9.68 -43.06 -25.28
CA ALA A 309 9.84 -42.08 -26.36
C ALA A 309 10.26 -40.72 -25.79
N PRO A 310 11.31 -40.09 -26.36
CA PRO A 310 11.78 -38.79 -25.89
C PRO A 310 10.73 -37.70 -26.14
N ILE A 311 10.62 -36.75 -25.20
CA ILE A 311 9.83 -35.53 -25.34
C ILE A 311 10.64 -34.54 -26.18
N THR A 312 10.01 -34.06 -27.26
CA THR A 312 10.64 -33.27 -28.32
C THR A 312 10.08 -31.85 -28.47
N ASN A 313 9.15 -31.46 -27.60
CA ASN A 313 8.50 -30.14 -27.63
C ASN A 313 8.48 -29.51 -26.23
N SER A 314 8.39 -28.19 -26.19
CA SER A 314 8.15 -27.41 -24.98
C SER A 314 6.65 -27.34 -24.61
N GLY A 315 6.32 -27.04 -23.36
CA GLY A 315 4.94 -26.95 -22.89
C GLY A 315 4.75 -27.34 -21.42
N VAL A 316 3.50 -27.67 -21.05
CA VAL A 316 3.20 -28.16 -19.68
C VAL A 316 3.80 -29.56 -19.52
N LEU A 317 4.72 -29.71 -18.58
CA LEU A 317 5.34 -30.98 -18.23
C LEU A 317 4.36 -31.87 -17.46
N PHE A 318 3.76 -31.34 -16.38
CA PHE A 318 2.68 -31.95 -15.61
C PHE A 318 1.92 -30.87 -14.80
N ASN A 319 0.78 -31.21 -14.21
CA ASN A 319 0.06 -30.34 -13.29
C ASN A 319 0.09 -30.85 -11.85
N LEU A 320 0.33 -29.97 -10.90
CA LEU A 320 0.17 -30.22 -9.47
C LEU A 320 -1.22 -29.78 -9.01
N ASN A 321 -2.02 -30.69 -8.44
CA ASN A 321 -3.36 -30.38 -7.95
C ASN A 321 -3.33 -30.15 -6.44
N PHE A 322 -3.82 -28.99 -6.01
CA PHE A 322 -3.89 -28.57 -4.61
C PHE A 322 -5.30 -28.12 -4.23
N MET A 323 -5.56 -28.11 -2.93
CA MET A 323 -6.67 -27.37 -2.31
C MET A 323 -6.09 -26.21 -1.48
N GLY A 324 -6.71 -25.02 -1.56
CA GLY A 324 -6.40 -23.92 -0.65
C GLY A 324 -6.85 -24.24 0.77
N PHE A 325 -5.92 -24.57 1.67
CA PHE A 325 -6.21 -25.07 3.01
C PHE A 325 -6.35 -23.95 4.05
N HIS A 326 -5.44 -22.95 4.02
CA HIS A 326 -5.54 -21.71 4.80
C HIS A 326 -5.15 -20.51 3.95
N THR A 327 -5.56 -19.31 4.34
CA THR A 327 -5.13 -18.07 3.69
C THR A 327 -3.63 -17.82 3.89
N GLY A 328 -3.01 -17.16 2.92
CA GLY A 328 -1.60 -16.84 2.97
C GLY A 328 -0.88 -17.13 1.65
N THR A 329 0.44 -16.98 1.66
CA THR A 329 1.29 -17.21 0.49
C THR A 329 2.17 -18.45 0.67
N SER A 330 2.10 -19.41 -0.25
CA SER A 330 2.99 -20.55 -0.35
C SER A 330 3.92 -20.39 -1.54
N GLN A 331 5.24 -20.37 -1.31
CA GLN A 331 6.21 -20.56 -2.39
C GLN A 331 6.13 -22.01 -2.89
N ILE A 332 6.26 -22.21 -4.20
CA ILE A 332 6.34 -23.52 -4.85
C ILE A 332 7.73 -23.62 -5.46
N THR A 333 8.63 -24.32 -4.77
CA THR A 333 10.05 -24.35 -5.13
C THR A 333 10.41 -25.69 -5.72
N ALA A 334 11.01 -25.71 -6.91
CA ALA A 334 11.62 -26.88 -7.50
C ALA A 334 13.11 -26.91 -7.20
N THR A 335 13.59 -28.06 -6.72
CA THR A 335 15.00 -28.32 -6.38
C THR A 335 15.41 -29.68 -6.95
N ASP A 336 16.72 -29.91 -7.08
CA ASP A 336 17.28 -31.15 -7.63
C ASP A 336 16.69 -31.52 -9.00
N VAL A 337 16.42 -30.51 -9.84
CA VAL A 337 15.81 -30.69 -11.16
C VAL A 337 16.84 -31.32 -12.10
N ILE A 338 16.61 -32.59 -12.47
CA ILE A 338 17.54 -33.39 -13.27
C ILE A 338 16.77 -34.00 -14.45
N PHE A 339 17.29 -33.83 -15.66
CA PHE A 339 16.77 -34.40 -16.91
C PHE A 339 17.84 -35.26 -17.58
N ASP A 340 17.54 -36.53 -17.89
CA ASP A 340 18.48 -37.51 -18.45
C ASP A 340 19.86 -37.50 -17.75
N GLY A 341 19.85 -37.35 -16.41
CA GLY A 341 21.05 -37.26 -15.56
C GLY A 341 21.75 -35.90 -15.49
N ASN A 342 21.31 -34.88 -16.23
CA ASN A 342 21.89 -33.53 -16.22
C ASN A 342 21.07 -32.59 -15.32
N THR A 343 21.76 -31.85 -14.44
CA THR A 343 21.11 -30.84 -13.58
C THR A 343 20.72 -29.61 -14.37
N LEU A 344 19.45 -29.22 -14.28
CA LEU A 344 18.92 -28.00 -14.83
C LEU A 344 19.12 -26.86 -13.82
N THR A 345 19.81 -25.80 -14.24
CA THR A 345 20.09 -24.64 -13.37
C THR A 345 19.09 -23.50 -13.57
N ASN A 346 18.46 -23.41 -14.74
CA ASN A 346 17.46 -22.38 -15.03
C ASN A 346 16.07 -22.82 -14.55
N VAL A 347 15.83 -22.65 -13.24
CA VAL A 347 14.59 -23.04 -12.57
C VAL A 347 13.93 -21.80 -11.98
N ILE A 348 12.70 -21.53 -12.42
CA ILE A 348 11.88 -20.41 -11.97
C ILE A 348 10.78 -20.96 -11.06
N ASN A 349 10.86 -20.61 -9.79
CA ASN A 349 9.91 -21.04 -8.77
C ASN A 349 8.62 -20.23 -8.83
N GLY A 350 7.52 -20.84 -8.38
CA GLY A 350 6.19 -20.25 -8.40
C GLY A 350 5.74 -19.78 -7.02
N THR A 351 4.61 -19.10 -6.98
CA THR A 351 3.98 -18.66 -5.73
C THR A 351 2.47 -18.84 -5.81
N VAL A 352 1.85 -19.42 -4.79
CA VAL A 352 0.40 -19.50 -4.68
C VAL A 352 -0.06 -18.64 -3.52
N ILE A 353 -0.99 -17.74 -3.78
CA ILE A 353 -1.66 -16.93 -2.77
C ILE A 353 -3.07 -17.45 -2.60
N ILE A 354 -3.40 -17.93 -1.40
CA ILE A 354 -4.76 -18.27 -1.01
C ILE A 354 -5.37 -17.05 -0.35
N ASN A 355 -6.33 -16.46 -1.04
CA ASN A 355 -7.15 -15.37 -0.53
C ASN A 355 -8.44 -15.93 0.07
N SER A 356 -8.99 -15.25 1.07
CA SER A 356 -10.40 -15.39 1.40
C SER A 356 -11.12 -14.10 1.06
N SER A 357 -12.43 -14.19 0.80
CA SER A 357 -13.34 -13.05 0.76
C SER A 357 -13.60 -12.43 2.13
N TYR A 358 -12.72 -12.67 3.11
CA TYR A 358 -12.91 -12.36 4.54
C TYR A 358 -11.72 -11.57 5.13
N ASN A 359 -10.84 -10.99 4.31
CA ASN A 359 -9.55 -10.45 4.79
C ASN A 359 -9.00 -9.26 3.95
N SER A 360 -9.78 -8.69 3.04
CA SER A 360 -9.29 -7.57 2.21
C SER A 360 -9.36 -6.23 2.95
N LEU A 361 -8.41 -5.33 2.71
CA LEU A 361 -8.48 -3.98 3.24
C LEU A 361 -9.72 -3.27 2.66
N GLY A 362 -10.64 -2.90 3.55
CA GLY A 362 -11.96 -2.37 3.22
C GLY A 362 -13.04 -3.42 2.98
N ASP A 363 -12.82 -4.63 3.48
CA ASP A 363 -13.88 -5.62 3.57
C ASP A 363 -14.98 -5.16 4.53
N THR A 364 -16.19 -5.60 4.22
CA THR A 364 -17.37 -5.41 5.06
C THR A 364 -17.25 -6.27 6.29
N LEU A 365 -18.00 -5.98 7.35
CA LEU A 365 -18.08 -6.89 8.48
C LEU A 365 -18.64 -8.23 8.04
N THR A 366 -17.86 -9.29 8.20
CA THR A 366 -18.18 -10.61 7.66
C THR A 366 -18.65 -11.55 8.76
N VAL A 367 -17.74 -12.24 9.46
CA VAL A 367 -18.06 -13.24 10.48
C VAL A 367 -18.03 -12.57 11.85
N ILE A 368 -16.92 -11.96 12.24
CA ILE A 368 -16.76 -11.32 13.53
C ILE A 368 -17.52 -9.98 13.52
N GLN A 369 -18.47 -9.86 14.43
CA GLN A 369 -19.31 -8.67 14.60
C GLN A 369 -18.96 -7.90 15.87
N ARG A 370 -18.42 -8.56 16.89
CA ARG A 370 -17.88 -7.92 18.09
C ARG A 370 -16.84 -8.83 18.76
N PRO A 371 -15.70 -8.31 19.26
CA PRO A 371 -15.23 -6.94 19.08
C PRO A 371 -14.80 -6.66 17.64
N ILE A 372 -14.84 -5.39 17.23
CA ILE A 372 -14.41 -4.90 15.92
C ILE A 372 -13.52 -3.66 16.09
N LEU A 373 -12.84 -3.22 15.02
CA LEU A 373 -11.89 -2.10 15.02
C LEU A 373 -12.36 -0.88 15.82
N ASN A 374 -13.63 -0.49 15.64
CA ASN A 374 -14.21 0.74 16.21
C ASN A 374 -15.14 0.49 17.42
N VAL A 375 -15.24 -0.78 17.85
CA VAL A 375 -15.85 -1.22 19.12
C VAL A 375 -14.98 -2.35 19.69
N PRO A 376 -13.74 -2.03 20.12
CA PRO A 376 -12.78 -3.02 20.60
C PRO A 376 -13.11 -3.46 22.03
N GLU A 377 -12.50 -4.56 22.47
CA GLU A 377 -12.55 -5.02 23.85
C GLU A 377 -11.22 -4.74 24.56
N ILE A 378 -11.27 -4.23 25.79
CA ILE A 378 -10.10 -4.00 26.63
C ILE A 378 -10.12 -4.99 27.80
N VAL A 379 -9.16 -5.91 27.84
CA VAL A 379 -9.16 -7.08 28.72
C VAL A 379 -7.83 -7.25 29.45
N ILE A 380 -7.84 -8.00 30.56
CA ILE A 380 -6.63 -8.47 31.24
C ILE A 380 -6.59 -10.01 31.27
N PRO A 381 -5.41 -10.65 31.41
CA PRO A 381 -5.32 -12.10 31.55
C PRO A 381 -6.22 -12.67 32.64
N GLY A 382 -6.90 -13.77 32.33
CA GLY A 382 -7.84 -14.47 33.20
C GLY A 382 -9.30 -14.02 33.06
N GLU A 383 -9.57 -12.87 32.42
CA GLU A 383 -10.94 -12.46 32.13
C GLU A 383 -11.58 -13.26 31.02
N THR A 384 -12.91 -13.24 31.00
CA THR A 384 -13.71 -13.76 29.90
C THR A 384 -14.16 -12.60 29.02
N MET A 385 -14.04 -12.73 27.71
CA MET A 385 -14.69 -11.84 26.74
C MET A 385 -15.68 -12.62 25.86
N SER A 386 -16.67 -11.91 25.32
CA SER A 386 -17.60 -12.48 24.34
C SER A 386 -17.20 -12.08 22.92
N ILE A 387 -17.20 -13.06 22.00
CA ILE A 387 -17.09 -12.81 20.57
C ILE A 387 -18.46 -13.09 19.93
N THR A 388 -19.01 -12.09 19.24
CA THR A 388 -20.23 -12.25 18.45
C THR A 388 -19.86 -12.55 17.01
N CYS A 389 -20.37 -13.66 16.46
CA CYS A 389 -20.12 -14.09 15.08
C CYS A 389 -21.43 -14.26 14.30
N VAL A 390 -21.46 -13.92 13.01
CA VAL A 390 -22.54 -14.28 12.09
C VAL A 390 -22.07 -15.43 11.21
N ALA A 391 -22.76 -16.57 11.34
CA ALA A 391 -22.47 -17.79 10.60
C ALA A 391 -23.71 -18.71 10.60
N PRO A 392 -23.82 -19.67 9.68
CA PRO A 392 -24.92 -20.65 9.70
C PRO A 392 -25.07 -21.33 11.06
N GLN A 393 -26.30 -21.66 11.46
CA GLN A 393 -26.58 -22.38 12.71
C GLN A 393 -25.93 -23.78 12.77
N THR A 394 -25.54 -24.35 11.62
CA THR A 394 -24.83 -25.64 11.54
C THR A 394 -23.33 -25.54 11.84
N THR A 395 -22.80 -24.32 12.04
CA THR A 395 -21.39 -24.08 12.30
C THR A 395 -20.94 -24.70 13.63
N SER A 396 -19.75 -25.25 13.66
CA SER A 396 -19.19 -25.97 14.81
C SER A 396 -17.66 -25.88 14.81
N GLY A 397 -17.00 -26.34 15.89
CA GLY A 397 -15.54 -26.37 15.95
C GLY A 397 -14.88 -24.98 15.98
N TRP A 398 -15.53 -24.02 16.65
CA TRP A 398 -15.04 -22.65 16.80
C TRP A 398 -13.67 -22.60 17.46
N GLN A 399 -12.76 -21.84 16.87
CA GLN A 399 -11.46 -21.48 17.41
C GLN A 399 -11.31 -19.96 17.34
N ALA A 400 -10.61 -19.38 18.31
CA ALA A 400 -10.30 -17.95 18.33
C ALA A 400 -8.84 -17.73 18.69
N ASN A 401 -8.19 -16.78 18.02
CA ASN A 401 -6.78 -16.45 18.24
C ASN A 401 -6.58 -14.94 18.31
N LEU A 402 -5.65 -14.48 19.15
CA LEU A 402 -5.10 -13.13 19.10
C LEU A 402 -3.85 -13.11 18.22
N LEU A 403 -3.76 -12.15 17.30
CA LEU A 403 -2.62 -11.98 16.39
C LEU A 403 -1.93 -10.63 16.62
N HIS A 404 -0.61 -10.64 16.75
CA HIS A 404 0.19 -9.41 16.85
C HIS A 404 1.59 -9.65 16.26
N GLY A 405 1.93 -8.94 15.19
CA GLY A 405 3.14 -9.20 14.42
C GLY A 405 3.19 -10.64 13.89
N ASN A 406 4.22 -11.39 14.25
CA ASN A 406 4.38 -12.81 13.90
C ASN A 406 3.81 -13.78 14.95
N LYS A 407 3.07 -13.29 15.95
CA LYS A 407 2.55 -14.09 17.06
C LYS A 407 1.10 -14.47 16.81
N THR A 408 0.77 -15.72 17.16
CA THR A 408 -0.59 -16.24 17.23
C THR A 408 -0.79 -16.85 18.61
N ILE A 409 -1.74 -16.31 19.36
CA ILE A 409 -2.07 -16.76 20.72
C ILE A 409 -3.47 -17.34 20.70
N ALA A 410 -3.59 -18.66 20.93
CA ALA A 410 -4.89 -19.32 20.99
C ALA A 410 -5.67 -18.89 22.24
N LEU A 411 -6.95 -18.55 22.05
CA LEU A 411 -7.89 -18.29 23.12
C LEU A 411 -8.62 -19.58 23.50
N THR A 412 -8.92 -19.74 24.78
CA THR A 412 -9.72 -20.89 25.23
C THR A 412 -11.19 -20.57 25.02
N VAL A 413 -11.87 -21.29 24.11
CA VAL A 413 -13.31 -21.16 23.91
C VAL A 413 -14.04 -21.96 25.00
N ASN A 414 -14.66 -21.23 25.94
CA ASN A 414 -15.37 -21.78 27.10
C ASN A 414 -16.76 -22.32 26.72
N SER A 415 -17.49 -21.58 25.89
CA SER A 415 -18.82 -21.95 25.43
C SER A 415 -19.16 -21.28 24.09
N THR A 416 -20.11 -21.87 23.37
CA THR A 416 -20.67 -21.30 22.13
C THR A 416 -22.19 -21.45 22.15
N GLU A 417 -22.91 -20.38 21.90
CA GLU A 417 -24.38 -20.34 21.88
C GLU A 417 -24.88 -19.73 20.58
N TYR A 418 -25.92 -20.30 19.97
CA TYR A 418 -26.60 -19.70 18.84
C TYR A 418 -27.89 -19.02 19.30
N VAL A 419 -28.03 -17.72 19.00
CA VAL A 419 -29.19 -16.89 19.34
C VAL A 419 -29.93 -16.54 18.05
N THR A 420 -31.27 -16.56 18.05
CA THR A 420 -32.11 -16.40 16.85
C THR A 420 -32.67 -15.00 16.62
N SER A 421 -32.40 -14.05 17.52
CA SER A 421 -32.88 -12.67 17.42
C SER A 421 -31.81 -11.66 17.85
N PRO A 422 -30.98 -11.15 16.91
CA PRO A 422 -30.70 -11.72 15.58
C PRO A 422 -29.98 -13.07 15.61
N ASP A 423 -30.11 -13.80 14.50
CA ASP A 423 -29.32 -14.99 14.16
C ASP A 423 -27.81 -14.71 14.27
N ARG A 424 -27.18 -15.24 15.30
CA ARG A 424 -25.74 -15.07 15.58
C ARG A 424 -25.23 -16.12 16.56
N TRP A 425 -23.93 -16.29 16.55
CA TRP A 425 -23.18 -17.05 17.55
C TRP A 425 -22.58 -16.12 18.60
N LEU A 426 -22.67 -16.52 19.86
CA LEU A 426 -21.97 -15.93 20.99
C LEU A 426 -20.94 -16.94 21.49
N LEU A 427 -19.66 -16.59 21.37
CA LEU A 427 -18.55 -17.37 21.89
C LEU A 427 -18.08 -16.72 23.18
N SER A 428 -17.92 -17.49 24.24
CA SER A 428 -17.26 -17.05 25.47
C SER A 428 -15.83 -17.54 25.44
N VAL A 429 -14.85 -16.65 25.59
CA VAL A 429 -13.42 -17.01 25.53
C VAL A 429 -12.65 -16.47 26.72
N THR A 430 -11.69 -17.24 27.23
CA THR A 430 -10.79 -16.80 28.31
C THR A 430 -9.51 -16.20 27.74
N ILE A 431 -9.11 -15.04 28.26
CA ILE A 431 -7.88 -14.34 27.88
C ILE A 431 -6.67 -15.00 28.58
N PRO A 432 -5.71 -15.54 27.82
CA PRO A 432 -4.51 -16.12 28.41
C PRO A 432 -3.50 -15.04 28.82
N ASN A 433 -2.44 -15.45 29.49
CA ASN A 433 -1.23 -14.62 29.54
C ASN A 433 -0.66 -14.47 28.14
N VAL A 434 -0.35 -13.24 27.76
CA VAL A 434 0.23 -12.89 26.47
C VAL A 434 1.71 -12.57 26.61
N PRO A 435 2.54 -12.85 25.60
CA PRO A 435 3.97 -12.53 25.65
C PRO A 435 4.27 -11.03 25.62
N VAL A 436 3.32 -10.22 25.12
CA VAL A 436 3.40 -8.76 25.03
C VAL A 436 2.01 -8.20 25.30
N TYR A 437 1.88 -7.17 26.12
CA TYR A 437 0.61 -6.49 26.38
C TYR A 437 0.43 -5.36 25.37
N GLU A 438 -0.44 -5.56 24.39
CA GLU A 438 -0.60 -4.68 23.23
C GLU A 438 -2.01 -4.79 22.62
N LEU A 439 -2.26 -4.01 21.58
CA LEU A 439 -3.47 -4.11 20.74
C LEU A 439 -3.31 -5.27 19.73
N TYR A 440 -4.25 -6.21 19.76
CA TYR A 440 -4.25 -7.43 18.97
C TYR A 440 -5.35 -7.41 17.90
N ASN A 441 -5.05 -8.04 16.76
CA ASN A 441 -6.09 -8.49 15.84
C ASN A 441 -6.77 -9.73 16.44
N LEU A 442 -8.05 -9.91 16.19
CA LEU A 442 -8.80 -11.11 16.58
C LEU A 442 -9.10 -11.95 15.34
N GLN A 443 -8.72 -13.21 15.37
CA GLN A 443 -9.03 -14.20 14.35
C GLN A 443 -10.04 -15.21 14.89
N VAL A 444 -11.00 -15.59 14.05
CA VAL A 444 -11.93 -16.70 14.32
C VAL A 444 -11.90 -17.70 13.17
N LEU A 445 -11.92 -18.98 13.50
CA LEU A 445 -11.98 -20.11 12.57
C LEU A 445 -13.12 -21.04 12.99
N ALA A 446 -13.81 -21.66 12.04
CA ALA A 446 -14.82 -22.69 12.34
C ALA A 446 -15.04 -23.65 11.15
N SER A 447 -15.89 -24.66 11.35
CA SER A 447 -16.29 -25.61 10.30
C SER A 447 -16.95 -24.90 9.12
N GLY A 448 -16.98 -25.57 7.96
CA GLY A 448 -17.49 -24.98 6.72
C GLY A 448 -16.55 -23.95 6.06
N GLY A 449 -15.26 -23.93 6.47
CA GLY A 449 -14.26 -23.04 5.88
C GLY A 449 -14.31 -21.60 6.39
N ILE A 450 -14.96 -21.37 7.53
CA ILE A 450 -15.04 -20.04 8.17
C ILE A 450 -13.66 -19.63 8.67
N SER A 451 -13.21 -18.45 8.24
CA SER A 451 -11.99 -17.79 8.70
C SER A 451 -12.14 -16.27 8.53
N ASP A 452 -12.02 -15.53 9.61
CA ASP A 452 -12.14 -14.06 9.61
C ASP A 452 -11.16 -13.43 10.59
N ILE A 453 -10.68 -12.23 10.27
CA ILE A 453 -9.75 -11.45 11.09
C ILE A 453 -10.24 -10.01 11.17
N THR A 454 -10.51 -9.55 12.38
CA THR A 454 -10.76 -8.14 12.66
C THR A 454 -9.52 -7.50 13.27
N ARG A 455 -9.12 -6.34 12.74
CA ARG A 455 -7.90 -5.67 13.15
C ARG A 455 -8.10 -4.85 14.42
N ASN A 456 -7.05 -4.77 15.24
CA ASN A 456 -6.99 -3.89 16.41
C ASN A 456 -8.23 -3.99 17.33
N ALA A 457 -8.78 -5.21 17.47
CA ALA A 457 -10.07 -5.42 18.11
C ALA A 457 -9.97 -5.77 19.59
N VAL A 458 -8.80 -6.20 20.07
CA VAL A 458 -8.63 -6.64 21.47
C VAL A 458 -7.37 -6.04 22.06
N GLN A 459 -7.52 -5.09 23.00
CA GLN A 459 -6.41 -4.59 23.79
C GLN A 459 -6.20 -5.50 25.00
N VAL A 460 -5.03 -6.10 25.13
CA VAL A 460 -4.67 -6.87 26.33
C VAL A 460 -3.76 -6.03 27.21
N LEU A 461 -4.19 -5.75 28.44
CA LEU A 461 -3.44 -5.00 29.44
C LEU A 461 -2.87 -5.93 30.52
N PRO A 462 -1.75 -5.56 31.19
CA PRO A 462 -1.28 -6.31 32.35
C PRO A 462 -2.19 -6.11 33.56
N SER A 463 -2.79 -4.93 33.69
CA SER A 463 -3.78 -4.55 34.70
C SER A 463 -4.50 -3.28 34.25
N ARG A 464 -5.73 -3.02 34.73
CA ARG A 464 -6.44 -1.75 34.48
C ARG A 464 -5.97 -0.69 35.47
N ARG A 465 -5.68 0.52 34.97
CA ARG A 465 -5.28 1.64 35.82
C ARG A 465 -6.50 2.26 36.49
N THR A 466 -6.35 2.67 37.75
CA THR A 466 -7.37 3.46 38.47
C THR A 466 -7.26 4.96 38.20
N ASN A 467 -6.06 5.42 37.83
CA ASN A 467 -5.79 6.77 37.37
C ASN A 467 -5.31 6.71 35.93
N TYR A 468 -6.08 7.28 35.02
CA TYR A 468 -5.80 7.22 33.59
C TYR A 468 -6.34 8.44 32.86
N TYR A 469 -6.07 8.52 31.56
CA TYR A 469 -6.71 9.47 30.67
C TYR A 469 -7.19 8.79 29.41
N PHE A 470 -8.29 9.30 28.87
CA PHE A 470 -8.79 8.98 27.54
C PHE A 470 -8.89 10.27 26.73
N ALA A 471 -8.89 10.15 25.40
CA ALA A 471 -9.04 11.29 24.51
C ALA A 471 -10.43 11.33 23.87
N HIS A 472 -10.90 12.53 23.54
CA HIS A 472 -12.14 12.78 22.82
C HIS A 472 -11.85 13.57 21.54
N LEU A 473 -12.26 12.99 20.40
CA LEU A 473 -12.15 13.54 19.05
C LEU A 473 -13.55 13.60 18.42
N THR A 474 -13.72 14.46 17.44
CA THR A 474 -14.96 14.58 16.67
C THR A 474 -14.70 15.26 15.34
N ASP A 475 -15.65 15.13 14.40
CA ASP A 475 -15.73 15.91 13.17
C ASP A 475 -14.40 15.81 12.39
N LEU A 476 -14.07 14.58 11.96
CA LEU A 476 -12.86 14.32 11.17
C LEU A 476 -13.02 14.76 9.72
N HIS A 477 -14.25 14.71 9.18
CA HIS A 477 -14.60 15.12 7.81
C HIS A 477 -13.57 14.69 6.76
N MET A 478 -13.24 13.39 6.76
CA MET A 478 -12.24 12.85 5.83
C MET A 478 -12.73 12.96 4.37
N PRO A 479 -11.82 13.23 3.41
CA PRO A 479 -12.14 13.93 2.17
C PRO A 479 -13.06 13.17 1.21
N THR A 480 -13.84 13.97 0.47
CA THR A 480 -14.40 13.61 -0.83
C THR A 480 -13.48 14.16 -1.93
N ARG A 481 -12.90 13.31 -2.80
CA ARG A 481 -12.45 13.84 -4.10
C ARG A 481 -13.70 14.06 -4.95
N ILE A 482 -14.09 15.32 -5.08
CA ILE A 482 -15.03 15.88 -6.06
C ILE A 482 -16.51 15.79 -5.65
N PHE A 483 -17.05 16.84 -5.02
CA PHE A 483 -18.28 17.57 -5.41
C PHE A 483 -18.78 18.49 -4.26
N TYR A 484 -18.43 19.78 -4.30
CA TYR A 484 -19.27 20.96 -3.99
C TYR A 484 -18.32 22.16 -3.81
N PRO A 485 -18.28 23.13 -4.74
CA PRO A 485 -17.50 24.35 -4.57
C PRO A 485 -18.27 25.32 -3.65
N GLY A 486 -18.46 24.92 -2.39
CA GLY A 486 -18.89 25.80 -1.31
C GLY A 486 -17.72 26.60 -0.75
N ALA A 487 -18.00 27.69 -0.04
CA ALA A 487 -16.97 28.40 0.72
C ALA A 487 -16.39 27.46 1.80
N GLY A 488 -15.08 27.21 1.77
CA GLY A 488 -14.41 26.26 2.67
C GLY A 488 -13.76 25.06 1.96
N TRP A 489 -13.98 24.86 0.67
CA TRP A 489 -13.46 23.68 -0.06
C TRP A 489 -11.92 23.49 0.01
N ASP A 490 -11.14 24.56 0.14
CA ASP A 490 -9.67 24.47 0.24
C ASP A 490 -9.18 23.87 1.57
N VAL A 491 -9.99 23.90 2.66
CA VAL A 491 -9.60 23.37 3.99
C VAL A 491 -9.83 21.85 4.14
N ASP A 492 -10.73 21.23 3.36
CA ASP A 492 -10.97 19.77 3.39
C ASP A 492 -9.84 18.95 2.75
N SER A 493 -8.90 19.61 2.07
CA SER A 493 -7.74 18.96 1.45
C SER A 493 -6.73 18.43 2.47
N THR A 494 -6.83 18.84 3.74
CA THR A 494 -5.88 18.48 4.81
C THR A 494 -6.43 17.54 5.88
N SER A 495 -7.71 17.16 5.89
CA SER A 495 -8.33 16.38 6.99
C SER A 495 -7.57 15.10 7.35
N VAL A 496 -7.00 14.40 6.35
CA VAL A 496 -6.16 13.21 6.57
C VAL A 496 -4.85 13.56 7.28
N LEU A 497 -4.21 14.66 6.89
CA LEU A 497 -2.98 15.15 7.53
C LEU A 497 -3.27 15.64 8.95
N ASP A 498 -4.42 16.27 9.15
CA ASP A 498 -4.83 16.78 10.45
C ASP A 498 -5.12 15.64 11.43
N PHE A 499 -5.86 14.62 10.98
CA PHE A 499 -6.10 13.43 11.78
C PHE A 499 -4.80 12.68 12.07
N ARG A 500 -3.90 12.50 11.09
CA ARG A 500 -2.59 11.87 11.32
C ARG A 500 -1.73 12.61 12.33
N ALA A 501 -1.72 13.94 12.31
CA ALA A 501 -1.01 14.72 13.31
C ALA A 501 -1.57 14.47 14.73
N VAL A 502 -2.90 14.36 14.87
CA VAL A 502 -3.51 13.97 16.15
C VAL A 502 -3.14 12.53 16.52
N MET A 503 -3.13 11.60 15.57
CA MET A 503 -2.71 10.21 15.84
C MET A 503 -1.27 10.11 16.33
N GLU A 504 -0.35 10.91 15.77
CA GLU A 504 1.06 10.97 16.19
C GLU A 504 1.19 11.40 17.66
N ASP A 505 0.49 12.47 18.07
CA ASP A 505 0.46 12.92 19.47
C ASP A 505 -0.12 11.82 20.37
N LEU A 506 -1.26 11.22 19.97
CA LEU A 506 -1.94 10.19 20.75
C LEU A 506 -1.10 8.93 20.93
N ASN A 507 -0.44 8.44 19.87
CA ASN A 507 0.42 7.25 19.94
C ASN A 507 1.58 7.43 20.93
N ILE A 508 2.13 8.64 21.07
CA ILE A 508 3.18 8.96 22.06
C ILE A 508 2.61 9.05 23.47
N ILE A 509 1.53 9.82 23.67
CA ILE A 509 0.98 10.02 25.01
C ILE A 509 0.24 8.80 25.53
N ARG A 510 -0.20 7.88 24.65
CA ARG A 510 -0.78 6.58 24.98
C ARG A 510 -1.96 6.64 25.99
N PRO A 511 -3.07 7.35 25.66
CA PRO A 511 -4.29 7.24 26.46
C PRO A 511 -4.80 5.78 26.49
N GLU A 512 -5.63 5.42 27.46
CA GLU A 512 -6.16 4.05 27.56
C GLU A 512 -7.05 3.69 26.38
N PHE A 513 -7.80 4.66 25.88
CA PHE A 513 -8.61 4.57 24.68
C PHE A 513 -8.99 5.97 24.18
N VAL A 514 -9.63 6.01 23.03
CA VAL A 514 -10.16 7.23 22.41
C VAL A 514 -11.66 7.10 22.15
N LEU A 515 -12.41 8.16 22.41
CA LEU A 515 -13.81 8.29 22.02
C LEU A 515 -13.91 9.22 20.81
N ILE A 516 -14.58 8.78 19.75
CA ILE A 516 -14.80 9.55 18.52
C ILE A 516 -16.30 9.74 18.33
N THR A 517 -16.75 11.00 18.36
CA THR A 517 -18.19 11.35 18.34
C THR A 517 -18.72 11.69 16.95
N GLY A 518 -18.37 10.92 15.93
CA GLY A 518 -18.99 11.01 14.60
C GLY A 518 -18.43 12.08 13.66
N ASP A 519 -19.08 12.18 12.51
CA ASP A 519 -18.69 12.96 11.33
C ASP A 519 -17.28 12.61 10.87
N ILE A 520 -17.09 11.33 10.60
CA ILE A 520 -15.83 10.83 10.06
C ILE A 520 -15.77 11.01 8.54
N PHE A 521 -16.91 11.08 7.86
CA PHE A 521 -17.03 11.40 6.44
C PHE A 521 -17.56 12.82 6.24
N ASN A 522 -17.12 13.47 5.16
CA ASN A 522 -17.77 14.70 4.71
C ASN A 522 -19.15 14.43 4.08
N GLU A 523 -19.33 13.33 3.33
CA GLU A 523 -20.64 12.92 2.79
C GLU A 523 -20.69 11.39 2.59
N GLY A 524 -21.21 10.63 3.58
CA GLY A 524 -21.24 9.16 3.51
C GLY A 524 -22.15 8.59 2.41
N GLU A 525 -23.14 9.37 1.95
CA GLU A 525 -24.11 9.00 0.90
C GLU A 525 -23.48 8.71 -0.47
N MET A 526 -22.37 9.39 -0.78
CA MET A 526 -21.83 9.45 -2.13
C MET A 526 -21.09 8.17 -2.55
N GLU A 527 -20.80 7.26 -1.62
CA GLU A 527 -20.00 6.06 -1.87
C GLU A 527 -20.64 5.15 -2.93
N ASN A 528 -21.90 4.75 -2.72
CA ASN A 528 -22.61 3.86 -3.65
C ASN A 528 -22.99 4.57 -4.96
N PHE A 529 -23.27 5.88 -4.89
CA PHE A 529 -23.66 6.65 -6.07
C PHE A 529 -22.50 6.82 -7.06
N ASN A 530 -21.29 7.06 -6.55
CA ASN A 530 -20.10 7.28 -7.38
C ASN A 530 -19.21 6.05 -7.56
N GLY A 531 -19.58 4.89 -6.98
CA GLY A 531 -18.74 3.69 -7.00
C GLY A 531 -17.40 3.86 -6.28
N LEU A 532 -17.38 4.66 -5.21
CA LEU A 532 -16.18 4.99 -4.45
C LEU A 532 -15.99 3.99 -3.29
N TYR A 533 -14.82 4.00 -2.68
CA TYR A 533 -14.43 3.03 -1.64
C TYR A 533 -13.94 3.72 -0.35
N TRP A 534 -14.75 4.68 0.14
CA TRP A 534 -14.35 5.57 1.21
C TRP A 534 -14.36 4.90 2.58
N PHE A 535 -15.38 4.08 2.86
CA PHE A 535 -15.49 3.42 4.17
C PHE A 535 -14.37 2.41 4.37
N GLY A 536 -14.06 1.64 3.33
CA GLY A 536 -12.96 0.69 3.36
C GLY A 536 -11.57 1.34 3.42
N TRP A 537 -11.37 2.46 2.73
CA TRP A 537 -10.15 3.25 2.84
C TRP A 537 -9.97 3.85 4.24
N LEU A 538 -11.05 4.32 4.87
CA LEU A 538 -10.96 4.89 6.22
C LEU A 538 -10.65 3.83 7.28
N GLN A 539 -11.19 2.61 7.16
CA GLN A 539 -10.76 1.47 8.00
C GLN A 539 -9.24 1.24 7.93
N LYS A 540 -8.62 1.45 6.76
CA LYS A 540 -7.17 1.36 6.60
C LYS A 540 -6.45 2.44 7.42
N ILE A 541 -6.91 3.70 7.35
CA ILE A 541 -6.32 4.79 8.14
C ILE A 541 -6.49 4.52 9.63
N PHE A 542 -7.68 4.13 10.09
CA PHE A 542 -7.91 3.79 11.50
C PHE A 542 -7.08 2.60 11.97
N SER A 543 -6.72 1.66 11.07
CA SER A 543 -5.82 0.56 11.44
C SER A 543 -4.36 1.00 11.71
N GLU A 544 -4.00 2.26 11.38
CA GLU A 544 -2.73 2.88 11.76
C GLU A 544 -2.73 3.34 13.25
N PHE A 545 -3.90 3.38 13.89
CA PHE A 545 -4.03 3.80 15.28
C PHE A 545 -3.58 2.67 16.23
N GLU A 546 -2.62 2.95 17.11
CA GLU A 546 -2.02 1.96 18.01
C GLU A 546 -2.75 1.85 19.36
N ILE A 547 -3.85 2.59 19.52
CA ILE A 547 -4.66 2.69 20.73
C ILE A 547 -6.08 2.25 20.39
N PRO A 548 -6.79 1.53 21.27
CA PRO A 548 -8.20 1.20 21.03
C PRO A 548 -9.06 2.48 20.98
N PHE A 549 -10.01 2.53 20.04
CA PHE A 549 -10.95 3.64 19.94
C PHE A 549 -12.39 3.15 19.80
N TYR A 550 -13.32 3.95 20.32
CA TYR A 550 -14.75 3.74 20.26
C TYR A 550 -15.38 4.84 19.42
N LEU A 551 -16.18 4.44 18.44
CA LEU A 551 -16.77 5.33 17.46
C LEU A 551 -18.30 5.27 17.51
N VAL A 552 -18.94 6.43 17.42
CA VAL A 552 -20.37 6.58 17.10
C VAL A 552 -20.51 7.37 15.81
N ALA A 553 -21.64 7.21 15.13
CA ALA A 553 -21.92 7.95 13.90
C ALA A 553 -22.26 9.41 14.17
N GLY A 554 -21.90 10.28 13.23
CA GLY A 554 -22.43 11.65 13.09
C GLY A 554 -23.42 11.76 11.94
N ASN A 555 -23.99 12.95 11.76
CA ASN A 555 -25.03 13.14 10.75
C ASN A 555 -24.50 13.01 9.31
N HIS A 556 -23.22 13.28 9.05
CA HIS A 556 -22.63 13.06 7.72
C HIS A 556 -22.30 11.58 7.45
N ASP A 557 -22.25 10.76 8.50
CA ASP A 557 -21.92 9.35 8.39
C ASP A 557 -23.13 8.47 8.07
N ILE A 558 -24.29 8.81 8.64
CA ILE A 558 -25.53 8.03 8.51
C ILE A 558 -26.69 8.83 7.90
N GLY A 559 -26.57 10.15 7.81
CA GLY A 559 -27.63 11.03 7.30
C GLY A 559 -27.59 11.12 5.79
N GLY A 560 -28.78 11.25 5.20
CA GLY A 560 -28.93 11.62 3.81
C GLY A 560 -29.58 12.96 3.63
N TRP A 561 -28.96 13.83 2.82
CA TRP A 561 -29.52 15.13 2.51
C TRP A 561 -30.53 14.96 1.40
N ASN A 562 -31.69 15.62 1.49
CA ASN A 562 -32.63 15.66 0.36
C ASN A 562 -31.98 16.18 -0.94
N SER A 563 -30.86 16.90 -0.83
CA SER A 563 -30.05 17.43 -1.94
C SER A 563 -28.97 16.47 -2.47
N THR A 564 -28.65 15.35 -1.80
CA THR A 564 -27.62 14.39 -2.21
C THR A 564 -28.25 13.11 -2.77
N PRO A 565 -27.99 12.73 -4.04
CA PRO A 565 -28.56 11.52 -4.63
C PRO A 565 -27.76 10.24 -4.30
N PRO A 566 -28.42 9.09 -4.03
CA PRO A 566 -29.83 8.94 -3.70
C PRO A 566 -30.08 9.09 -2.18
N PRO A 567 -31.00 9.98 -1.75
CA PRO A 567 -31.42 10.06 -0.35
C PRO A 567 -32.40 8.92 -0.09
N ALA A 568 -31.86 7.76 0.28
CA ALA A 568 -32.62 6.55 0.55
C ALA A 568 -32.00 5.72 1.67
N GLY A 569 -31.38 6.35 2.68
CA GLY A 569 -30.69 5.69 3.79
C GLY A 569 -29.48 4.89 3.39
N SER A 570 -28.86 5.25 2.27
CA SER A 570 -27.71 4.53 1.72
C SER A 570 -26.50 4.66 2.64
N SER A 571 -26.24 5.86 3.16
CA SER A 571 -25.17 6.12 4.12
C SER A 571 -25.30 5.31 5.38
N ARG A 572 -26.49 5.30 6.01
CA ARG A 572 -26.74 4.50 7.22
C ARG A 572 -26.51 2.99 6.99
N ARG A 573 -26.96 2.45 5.86
CA ARG A 573 -26.69 1.04 5.53
C ARG A 573 -25.20 0.75 5.32
N ASN A 574 -24.47 1.66 4.67
CA ASN A 574 -23.03 1.54 4.51
C ASN A 574 -22.32 1.64 5.87
N TRP A 575 -22.71 2.58 6.71
CA TRP A 575 -22.22 2.67 8.09
C TRP A 575 -22.32 1.35 8.82
N TRP A 576 -23.52 0.74 8.87
CA TRP A 576 -23.71 -0.56 9.52
C TRP A 576 -22.93 -1.70 8.86
N ARG A 577 -22.65 -1.59 7.56
CA ARG A 577 -21.88 -2.59 6.81
C ARG A 577 -20.38 -2.56 7.14
N TYR A 578 -19.82 -1.39 7.46
CA TYR A 578 -18.37 -1.20 7.64
C TYR A 578 -17.96 -0.94 9.11
N PHE A 579 -18.76 -0.20 9.85
CA PHE A 579 -18.48 0.21 11.24
C PHE A 579 -19.56 -0.26 12.23
N GLY A 580 -20.67 -0.84 11.78
CA GLY A 580 -21.78 -1.28 12.63
C GLY A 580 -22.17 -2.73 12.52
N TRP A 581 -23.44 -3.06 12.42
CA TRP A 581 -23.86 -4.46 12.28
C TRP A 581 -24.94 -4.61 11.22
N LYS A 582 -24.75 -5.55 10.29
CA LYS A 582 -25.66 -5.77 9.16
C LYS A 582 -27.10 -6.09 9.56
N TRP A 583 -27.32 -6.68 10.74
CA TRP A 583 -28.66 -6.96 11.25
C TRP A 583 -29.47 -5.71 11.64
N LEU A 584 -28.82 -4.54 11.72
CA LEU A 584 -29.52 -3.26 11.95
C LEU A 584 -30.31 -2.81 10.72
N ASP A 585 -29.96 -3.30 9.52
CA ASP A 585 -30.74 -3.07 8.29
C ASP A 585 -31.99 -3.95 8.20
N ASN A 586 -32.76 -4.02 9.28
CA ASN A 586 -34.05 -4.67 9.32
C ASN A 586 -35.17 -3.63 9.15
N SER A 587 -36.07 -3.86 8.18
CA SER A 587 -37.18 -2.94 7.91
C SER A 587 -38.43 -3.17 8.77
N SER A 588 -38.46 -4.23 9.59
CA SER A 588 -39.60 -4.54 10.45
C SER A 588 -39.64 -3.60 11.65
N THR A 589 -40.76 -2.93 11.89
CA THR A 589 -40.95 -2.05 13.06
C THR A 589 -41.04 -2.81 14.39
N THR A 590 -41.25 -4.12 14.35
CA THR A 590 -41.25 -4.99 15.53
C THR A 590 -39.88 -5.55 15.86
N TRP A 591 -38.88 -5.25 15.02
CA TRP A 591 -37.51 -5.67 15.25
C TRP A 591 -36.91 -4.89 16.43
N PRO A 592 -36.21 -5.54 17.37
CA PRO A 592 -35.79 -4.88 18.60
C PRO A 592 -34.56 -3.96 18.45
N LEU A 593 -33.80 -4.06 17.34
CA LEU A 593 -32.49 -3.42 17.19
C LEU A 593 -32.38 -2.60 15.89
N HIS A 594 -32.42 -1.27 15.99
CA HIS A 594 -32.39 -0.37 14.82
C HIS A 594 -31.28 0.69 14.85
N THR A 595 -30.52 0.73 15.94
CA THR A 595 -29.48 1.73 16.22
C THR A 595 -28.25 1.01 16.74
N GLN A 596 -27.06 1.49 16.37
CA GLN A 596 -25.80 0.92 16.83
C GLN A 596 -25.43 1.44 18.22
N ASP A 597 -26.19 1.05 19.24
CA ASP A 597 -25.90 1.41 20.62
C ASP A 597 -25.02 0.36 21.31
N TYR A 598 -24.07 0.80 22.11
CA TYR A 598 -23.22 -0.11 22.90
C TYR A 598 -22.68 0.55 24.16
N SER A 599 -22.26 -0.29 25.10
CA SER A 599 -21.55 0.11 26.30
C SER A 599 -20.31 -0.74 26.51
N PHE A 600 -19.37 -0.19 27.28
CA PHE A 600 -18.21 -0.88 27.83
C PHE A 600 -17.80 -0.24 29.15
N ASN A 601 -17.11 -1.02 30.00
CA ASN A 601 -16.62 -0.54 31.28
C ASN A 601 -15.10 -0.47 31.27
N TYR A 602 -14.54 0.60 31.85
CA TYR A 602 -13.13 0.69 32.18
C TYR A 602 -12.97 1.22 33.61
N GLY A 603 -12.45 0.36 34.50
CA GLY A 603 -12.33 0.69 35.92
C GLY A 603 -13.71 0.85 36.55
N ASN A 604 -13.95 1.98 37.22
CA ASN A 604 -15.25 2.31 37.85
C ASN A 604 -16.09 3.28 36.99
N THR A 605 -16.00 3.16 35.67
CA THR A 605 -16.70 4.05 34.74
C THR A 605 -17.28 3.23 33.59
N GLN A 606 -18.59 3.41 33.38
CA GLN A 606 -19.36 2.90 32.27
C GLN A 606 -19.38 3.97 31.17
N PHE A 607 -18.98 3.58 29.97
CA PHE A 607 -19.01 4.41 28.77
C PHE A 607 -20.11 3.89 27.85
N ILE A 608 -20.97 4.78 27.37
CA ILE A 608 -22.14 4.43 26.56
C ILE A 608 -22.15 5.27 25.29
N GLY A 609 -21.97 4.59 24.15
CA GLY A 609 -22.01 5.17 22.82
C GLY A 609 -23.41 5.03 22.24
N LEU A 610 -23.97 6.15 21.74
CA LEU A 610 -25.30 6.16 21.13
C LEU A 610 -25.20 6.59 19.66
N GLU A 611 -25.81 5.79 18.78
CA GLU A 611 -26.10 6.22 17.41
C GLU A 611 -27.34 7.11 17.44
N ALA A 612 -27.14 8.43 17.43
CA ALA A 612 -28.25 9.36 17.23
C ALA A 612 -28.63 9.36 15.76
N TYR A 613 -29.93 9.35 15.43
CA TYR A 613 -30.38 9.38 14.04
C TYR A 613 -30.93 10.77 13.69
N ASP A 614 -30.23 11.47 12.81
CA ASP A 614 -30.77 12.67 12.16
C ASP A 614 -31.43 12.25 10.84
N ASN A 615 -32.76 12.29 10.80
CA ASN A 615 -33.56 11.75 9.69
C ASN A 615 -33.91 12.82 8.62
N TYR A 616 -32.90 13.53 8.09
CA TYR A 616 -33.09 14.64 7.14
C TYR A 616 -33.85 14.27 5.85
N GLU A 617 -33.75 13.01 5.44
CA GLU A 617 -34.38 12.42 4.26
C GLU A 617 -35.74 11.73 4.54
N ASN A 618 -36.23 11.73 5.78
CA ASN A 618 -37.45 11.00 6.21
C ASN A 618 -37.40 9.47 5.93
N TRP A 619 -36.21 8.90 5.83
CA TRP A 619 -36.04 7.46 5.59
C TRP A 619 -36.57 6.64 6.77
N ARG A 620 -37.38 5.62 6.47
CA ARG A 620 -38.07 4.74 7.46
C ARG A 620 -38.67 5.50 8.65
N THR A 621 -39.44 6.56 8.39
CA THR A 621 -40.09 7.41 9.43
C THR A 621 -40.92 6.60 10.45
N ASN A 622 -41.43 5.41 10.13
CA ASN A 622 -42.15 4.59 11.12
C ASN A 622 -41.26 3.92 12.18
N ILE A 623 -39.95 3.83 11.95
CA ILE A 623 -38.96 3.30 12.89
C ILE A 623 -38.32 4.46 13.65
N TYR A 624 -37.83 5.45 12.91
CA TYR A 624 -37.04 6.55 13.43
C TYR A 624 -37.91 7.75 13.82
N GLY A 625 -39.04 8.01 13.17
CA GLY A 625 -39.86 9.18 13.48
C GLY A 625 -39.10 10.49 13.25
N SER A 626 -39.42 11.52 14.05
CA SER A 626 -38.90 12.89 13.92
C SER A 626 -38.03 13.38 15.09
N GLN A 627 -37.87 12.57 16.14
CA GLN A 627 -36.91 12.84 17.23
C GLN A 627 -35.52 12.31 16.84
N SER A 628 -34.45 12.54 17.62
CA SER A 628 -33.11 12.00 17.31
C SER A 628 -32.80 10.67 18.00
N PHE A 629 -33.62 10.29 19.00
CA PHE A 629 -33.56 8.99 19.69
C PHE A 629 -34.93 8.30 19.71
N THR A 630 -34.92 6.99 19.48
CA THR A 630 -36.16 6.19 19.40
C THR A 630 -36.63 5.83 20.80
N TYR A 631 -37.92 5.58 20.98
CA TYR A 631 -38.42 5.12 22.28
C TYR A 631 -37.75 3.81 22.76
N PRO A 632 -37.55 2.78 21.90
CA PRO A 632 -36.78 1.59 22.29
C PRO A 632 -35.34 1.90 22.70
N GLN A 633 -34.65 2.80 22.00
CA GLN A 633 -33.28 3.21 22.32
C GLN A 633 -33.19 3.91 23.68
N LEU A 634 -34.10 4.84 23.99
CA LEU A 634 -34.15 5.48 25.31
C LEU A 634 -34.53 4.49 26.42
N THR A 635 -35.37 3.50 26.11
CA THR A 635 -35.69 2.41 27.04
C THR A 635 -34.44 1.56 27.32
N TRP A 636 -33.69 1.19 26.28
CA TRP A 636 -32.41 0.49 26.41
C TRP A 636 -31.40 1.30 27.23
N LEU A 637 -31.22 2.58 26.92
CA LEU A 637 -30.33 3.48 27.66
C LEU A 637 -30.68 3.52 29.15
N ASN A 638 -31.97 3.65 29.49
CA ASN A 638 -32.40 3.63 30.88
C ASN A 638 -32.11 2.30 31.58
N MET A 639 -32.24 1.16 30.90
CA MET A 639 -31.85 -0.14 31.47
C MET A 639 -30.33 -0.22 31.67
N GLU A 640 -29.55 0.26 30.70
CA GLU A 640 -28.10 0.23 30.73
C GLU A 640 -27.54 1.13 31.83
N LEU A 641 -28.06 2.34 32.00
CA LEU A 641 -27.71 3.23 33.10
C LEU A 641 -28.06 2.59 34.45
N ASN A 642 -29.15 1.84 34.55
CA ASN A 642 -29.54 1.20 35.80
C ASN A 642 -28.76 -0.09 36.11
N SER A 643 -28.00 -0.65 35.15
CA SER A 643 -27.22 -1.88 35.36
C SER A 643 -26.01 -1.64 36.27
N SER A 644 -25.46 -0.43 36.26
CA SER A 644 -24.24 -0.05 37.00
C SER A 644 -24.44 1.25 37.80
N PRO A 645 -25.29 1.24 38.85
CA PRO A 645 -25.73 2.48 39.52
C PRO A 645 -24.64 3.17 40.35
N LEU A 646 -23.53 2.49 40.65
CA LEU A 646 -22.42 3.00 41.47
C LEU A 646 -21.20 3.44 40.63
N GLU A 647 -21.23 3.17 39.33
CA GLU A 647 -20.16 3.56 38.42
C GLU A 647 -20.41 4.97 37.89
N ASN A 648 -19.32 5.68 37.56
CA ASN A 648 -19.44 6.91 36.79
C ASN A 648 -20.01 6.59 35.42
N LYS A 649 -20.80 7.51 34.86
CA LYS A 649 -21.45 7.33 33.56
C LYS A 649 -21.04 8.41 32.58
N VAL A 650 -20.44 7.97 31.48
CA VAL A 650 -20.02 8.84 30.37
C VAL A 650 -20.83 8.46 29.13
N LEU A 651 -21.70 9.35 28.69
CA LEU A 651 -22.35 9.24 27.38
C LEU A 651 -21.46 9.88 26.31
N PHE A 652 -21.46 9.31 25.11
CA PHE A 652 -20.88 9.95 23.94
C PHE A 652 -21.75 9.72 22.70
N TYR A 653 -22.02 10.81 22.00
CA TYR A 653 -22.93 10.92 20.84
C TYR A 653 -22.57 12.17 20.04
N HIS A 654 -23.10 12.34 18.84
CA HIS A 654 -22.60 13.40 17.95
C HIS A 654 -23.08 14.84 18.29
N TYR A 655 -24.33 15.02 18.71
CA TYR A 655 -24.95 16.34 18.95
C TYR A 655 -25.49 16.52 20.38
N ASP A 656 -25.71 17.75 20.86
CA ASP A 656 -26.29 18.01 22.18
C ASP A 656 -27.79 17.70 22.24
N PHE A 657 -28.15 16.54 22.80
CA PHE A 657 -29.54 16.11 22.96
C PHE A 657 -30.10 16.42 24.36
N SER A 658 -29.72 17.56 24.96
CA SER A 658 -30.21 17.95 26.29
C SER A 658 -31.73 18.19 26.37
N ASP A 659 -32.42 18.33 25.24
CA ASP A 659 -33.88 18.37 25.13
C ASP A 659 -34.53 16.97 25.26
N GLN A 660 -33.78 15.90 24.97
CA GLN A 660 -34.25 14.50 25.06
C GLN A 660 -33.65 13.73 26.25
N ILE A 661 -32.43 14.05 26.67
CA ILE A 661 -31.70 13.36 27.74
C ILE A 661 -31.32 14.38 28.82
N SER A 662 -31.95 14.27 29.99
CA SER A 662 -31.55 15.05 31.17
C SER A 662 -30.42 14.33 31.92
N LEU A 663 -29.18 14.80 31.78
CA LEU A 663 -28.01 14.18 32.42
C LEU A 663 -28.18 14.05 33.94
N SER A 664 -28.68 15.11 34.59
CA SER A 664 -28.91 15.11 36.04
C SER A 664 -30.01 14.15 36.47
N ALA A 665 -31.11 14.02 35.69
CA ALA A 665 -32.20 13.10 36.03
C ALA A 665 -31.80 11.63 35.79
N SER A 666 -30.89 11.39 34.85
CA SER A 666 -30.40 10.07 34.46
C SER A 666 -29.14 9.62 35.22
N ASN A 667 -28.67 10.41 36.20
CA ASN A 667 -27.44 10.16 36.96
C ASN A 667 -26.23 9.94 36.04
N VAL A 668 -26.11 10.77 35.00
CA VAL A 668 -24.98 10.77 34.05
C VAL A 668 -24.00 11.87 34.47
N ASP A 669 -22.73 11.52 34.63
CA ASP A 669 -21.68 12.43 35.08
C ASP A 669 -21.11 13.29 33.96
N MET A 670 -21.07 12.75 32.74
CA MET A 670 -20.50 13.40 31.57
C MET A 670 -21.21 12.99 30.28
N ALA A 671 -21.43 13.95 29.40
CA ALA A 671 -21.76 13.74 27.99
C ALA A 671 -20.73 14.44 27.11
N LEU A 672 -20.21 13.72 26.12
CA LEU A 672 -19.23 14.19 25.14
C LEU A 672 -19.85 14.18 23.74
N TRP A 673 -19.74 15.30 23.03
CA TRP A 673 -20.32 15.47 21.69
C TRP A 673 -19.50 16.43 20.80
N GLY A 674 -19.92 16.59 19.55
CA GLY A 674 -19.22 17.37 18.53
C GLY A 674 -20.15 18.26 17.73
N HIS A 675 -20.27 18.02 16.41
CA HIS A 675 -21.21 18.61 15.47
C HIS A 675 -21.03 20.12 15.17
N ILE A 676 -20.82 20.94 16.19
CA ILE A 676 -20.72 22.40 16.05
C ILE A 676 -19.30 22.89 15.76
N HIS A 677 -18.34 21.98 15.56
CA HIS A 677 -16.94 22.23 15.24
C HIS A 677 -16.23 23.20 16.22
N SER A 678 -16.74 23.32 17.46
CA SER A 678 -16.26 24.31 18.42
C SER A 678 -16.44 23.81 19.86
N ASN A 679 -15.68 24.39 20.79
CA ASN A 679 -15.79 24.01 22.19
C ASN A 679 -17.06 24.61 22.80
N SER A 680 -17.84 23.80 23.51
CA SER A 680 -19.01 24.25 24.29
C SER A 680 -19.07 23.51 25.64
N GLY A 681 -19.77 24.11 26.59
CA GLY A 681 -19.94 23.58 27.94
C GLY A 681 -18.90 24.05 28.96
N SER A 682 -19.12 23.68 30.22
CA SER A 682 -18.25 24.05 31.35
C SER A 682 -17.40 22.85 31.77
N ILE A 683 -16.08 22.99 31.77
CA ILE A 683 -15.15 21.96 32.29
C ILE A 683 -15.07 21.94 33.82
N THR A 684 -15.80 22.83 34.51
CA THR A 684 -15.80 22.93 35.98
C THR A 684 -17.17 22.66 36.61
N SER A 685 -18.24 22.55 35.81
CA SER A 685 -19.61 22.39 36.30
C SER A 685 -20.14 20.99 35.94
N GLN A 686 -20.51 20.20 36.95
CA GLN A 686 -21.10 18.88 36.78
C GLN A 686 -22.65 18.94 36.74
N PRO A 687 -23.33 18.01 36.04
CA PRO A 687 -22.75 17.03 35.12
C PRO A 687 -22.13 17.73 33.90
N PHE A 688 -21.01 17.18 33.41
CA PHE A 688 -20.29 17.79 32.30
C PHE A 688 -21.07 17.55 31.00
N ASN A 689 -21.47 18.61 30.30
CA ASN A 689 -22.02 18.51 28.94
C ASN A 689 -21.09 19.27 27.99
N LEU A 690 -20.32 18.55 27.18
CA LEU A 690 -19.08 19.07 26.61
C LEU A 690 -18.95 18.78 25.12
N SER A 691 -18.90 19.85 24.31
CA SER A 691 -18.47 19.77 22.91
C SER A 691 -16.98 20.02 22.76
N THR A 692 -16.35 19.31 21.84
CA THR A 692 -14.92 19.45 21.49
C THR A 692 -14.79 20.01 20.09
N ARG A 693 -13.86 20.95 19.89
CA ARG A 693 -13.53 21.50 18.57
C ARG A 693 -13.12 20.39 17.58
N SER A 694 -13.48 20.55 16.31
CA SER A 694 -13.23 19.55 15.26
C SER A 694 -11.76 19.24 15.05
N VAL A 695 -11.48 18.03 14.56
CA VAL A 695 -10.12 17.64 14.12
C VAL A 695 -9.79 18.26 12.75
N CYS A 696 -10.77 18.32 11.85
CA CYS A 696 -10.62 18.83 10.48
C CYS A 696 -10.31 20.34 10.42
N ASP A 697 -10.32 20.90 9.21
CA ASP A 697 -10.12 22.33 8.93
C ASP A 697 -8.79 22.91 9.42
N GLY A 698 -7.74 22.09 9.51
CA GLY A 698 -6.44 22.48 10.07
C GLY A 698 -6.45 22.65 11.60
N ASN A 699 -7.56 22.38 12.28
CA ASN A 699 -7.69 22.57 13.72
C ASN A 699 -6.82 21.57 14.49
N ARG A 700 -6.85 20.28 14.11
CA ARG A 700 -6.10 19.20 14.80
C ARG A 700 -6.42 19.12 16.29
N ALA A 701 -7.67 19.41 16.64
CA ALA A 701 -8.08 19.56 18.01
C ALA A 701 -8.47 18.21 18.64
N TYR A 702 -8.15 18.05 19.91
CA TYR A 702 -8.62 16.92 20.71
C TYR A 702 -8.67 17.31 22.19
N ARG A 703 -9.53 16.64 22.97
CA ARG A 703 -9.67 16.89 24.41
C ARG A 703 -9.18 15.70 25.22
N ILE A 704 -8.47 15.98 26.31
CA ILE A 704 -8.05 14.96 27.28
C ILE A 704 -8.97 15.02 28.49
N ILE A 705 -9.46 13.85 28.91
CA ILE A 705 -10.23 13.67 30.13
C ILE A 705 -9.45 12.73 31.02
N ARG A 706 -9.18 13.16 32.26
CA ARG A 706 -8.57 12.31 33.28
C ARG A 706 -9.64 11.67 34.14
N VAL A 707 -9.39 10.42 34.50
CA VAL A 707 -10.15 9.69 35.51
C VAL A 707 -9.20 9.46 36.68
N ASN A 708 -9.54 10.04 37.83
CA ASN A 708 -8.77 9.89 39.08
C ASN A 708 -9.63 9.13 40.09
N GLY A 709 -9.50 7.79 40.11
CA GLY A 709 -10.42 6.93 40.86
C GLY A 709 -11.84 7.07 40.31
N SER A 710 -12.72 7.73 41.07
CA SER A 710 -14.10 8.01 40.67
C SER A 710 -14.33 9.46 40.21
N THR A 711 -13.29 10.28 40.04
CA THR A 711 -13.46 11.68 39.63
C THR A 711 -13.10 11.87 38.16
N LEU A 712 -14.03 12.41 37.37
CA LEU A 712 -13.78 12.85 35.99
C LEU A 712 -13.25 14.29 35.98
N VAL A 713 -12.15 14.53 35.27
CA VAL A 713 -11.48 15.83 35.16
C VAL A 713 -11.21 16.14 33.69
N PRO A 714 -12.13 16.82 32.99
CA PRO A 714 -11.93 17.27 31.62
C PRO A 714 -10.95 18.46 31.57
N TYR A 715 -10.10 18.50 30.55
CA TYR A 715 -9.21 19.62 30.29
C TYR A 715 -9.73 20.50 29.15
N ASN A 716 -9.14 21.69 29.02
CA ASN A 716 -9.30 22.48 27.80
C ASN A 716 -8.79 21.68 26.60
N THR A 717 -9.44 21.89 25.46
CA THR A 717 -9.05 21.30 24.18
C THR A 717 -7.62 21.74 23.82
N ILE A 718 -6.82 20.78 23.35
CA ILE A 718 -5.45 20.97 22.89
C ILE A 718 -5.34 20.63 21.40
N TYR A 719 -4.19 20.93 20.80
CA TYR A 719 -4.01 20.96 19.35
C TYR A 719 -2.68 20.32 18.95
N ALA A 720 -2.69 19.44 17.96
CA ALA A 720 -1.50 18.72 17.48
C ALA A 720 -0.78 19.45 16.33
N GLY A 721 0.50 19.11 16.12
CA GLY A 721 1.29 19.53 14.96
C GLY A 721 1.52 21.06 14.82
N ALA A 722 1.78 21.53 13.59
CA ALA A 722 2.26 22.89 13.32
C ALA A 722 1.24 24.02 13.57
N SER A 723 -0.05 23.71 13.62
CA SER A 723 -1.12 24.64 14.02
C SER A 723 -1.33 24.69 15.54
N GLY A 724 -0.62 23.85 16.30
CA GLY A 724 -0.70 23.72 17.75
C GLY A 724 0.66 23.54 18.44
N SER A 725 0.62 23.01 19.66
CA SER A 725 1.81 22.66 20.43
C SER A 725 2.20 21.21 20.11
N SER A 726 3.37 20.96 19.52
CA SER A 726 3.73 19.60 19.12
C SER A 726 4.16 18.72 20.29
N ILE A 727 3.79 17.44 20.24
CA ILE A 727 4.49 16.37 20.93
C ILE A 727 5.42 15.69 19.93
N SER A 728 6.65 15.39 20.31
CA SER A 728 7.59 14.73 19.39
C SER A 728 8.60 13.88 20.13
N VAL A 729 9.15 12.89 19.41
CA VAL A 729 10.24 12.03 19.87
C VAL A 729 11.35 12.01 18.82
N ASN A 730 12.58 12.25 19.27
CA ASN A 730 13.77 12.18 18.43
C ASN A 730 14.77 11.19 19.00
N TYR A 731 15.21 10.21 18.21
CA TYR A 731 16.15 9.17 18.63
C TYR A 731 17.59 9.50 18.23
N PHE A 732 18.53 9.23 19.12
CA PHE A 732 19.97 9.46 18.97
C PHE A 732 20.77 8.24 19.46
N PRO A 733 21.46 7.50 18.56
CA PRO A 733 21.33 7.56 17.10
C PRO A 733 19.91 7.13 16.66
N ASN A 734 19.62 7.22 15.36
CA ASN A 734 18.36 6.73 14.82
C ASN A 734 18.11 5.26 15.24
N ASN A 735 16.88 5.00 15.70
CA ASN A 735 16.46 3.76 16.36
C ASN A 735 16.16 2.63 15.35
N TYR A 736 17.20 2.14 14.68
CA TYR A 736 17.09 1.11 13.64
C TYR A 736 17.30 -0.33 14.15
N GLY A 737 17.36 -0.57 15.47
CA GLY A 737 17.55 -1.92 15.99
C GLY A 737 18.99 -2.43 16.05
N LEU A 738 19.99 -1.58 15.75
CA LEU A 738 21.40 -1.99 15.62
C LEU A 738 22.32 -1.47 16.73
N ALA A 739 21.93 -0.40 17.41
CA ALA A 739 22.74 0.26 18.43
C ALA A 739 22.55 -0.43 19.79
N ASP A 740 23.66 -0.62 20.52
CA ASP A 740 23.61 -1.18 21.90
C ASP A 740 23.14 -0.16 22.93
N SER A 741 23.08 1.12 22.55
CA SER A 741 22.44 2.17 23.32
C SER A 741 21.76 3.20 22.41
N VAL A 742 20.59 3.67 22.85
CA VAL A 742 19.79 4.68 22.16
C VAL A 742 19.25 5.67 23.19
N ARG A 743 19.34 6.96 22.89
CA ARG A 743 18.66 8.04 23.63
C ARG A 743 17.49 8.57 22.83
N ALA A 744 16.31 8.64 23.42
CA ALA A 744 15.18 9.41 22.90
C ALA A 744 15.08 10.76 23.64
N THR A 745 14.94 11.85 22.90
CA THR A 745 14.54 13.16 23.42
C THR A 745 13.08 13.39 23.07
N LEU A 746 12.23 13.42 24.08
CA LEU A 746 10.81 13.68 23.96
C LEU A 746 10.56 15.15 24.28
N TYR A 747 9.76 15.83 23.46
CA TYR A 747 9.28 17.17 23.70
C TYR A 747 7.77 17.16 23.83
N ASN A 748 7.26 17.81 24.87
CA ASN A 748 5.84 18.09 25.04
C ASN A 748 5.62 19.59 25.10
N GLY A 749 5.13 20.17 24.00
CA GLY A 749 4.71 21.56 23.96
C GLY A 749 3.34 21.82 24.56
N GLN A 750 2.58 20.79 24.97
CA GLN A 750 1.22 20.96 25.47
C GLN A 750 1.24 21.60 26.87
N SER A 751 0.16 22.32 27.18
CA SER A 751 -0.06 22.94 28.49
C SER A 751 -0.34 21.94 29.62
N ILE A 752 -0.44 20.66 29.29
CA ILE A 752 -0.71 19.56 30.21
C ILE A 752 0.39 18.49 30.11
N GLY A 753 0.65 17.79 31.22
CA GLY A 753 1.57 16.66 31.25
C GLY A 753 0.86 15.32 31.03
N PHE A 754 1.65 14.27 30.82
CA PHE A 754 1.22 12.90 30.55
C PHE A 754 2.13 11.92 31.30
N GLU A 755 1.60 11.21 32.30
CA GLU A 755 2.38 10.38 33.24
C GLU A 755 2.58 8.93 32.77
N ASN A 756 1.90 8.53 31.69
CA ASN A 756 1.98 7.16 31.17
C ASN A 756 2.29 7.13 29.67
N SER A 757 2.96 8.17 29.14
CA SER A 757 3.48 8.14 27.77
C SER A 757 4.36 6.92 27.58
N LEU A 758 4.26 6.29 26.41
CA LEU A 758 4.96 5.04 26.11
C LEU A 758 5.77 5.24 24.85
N ILE A 759 7.05 4.91 24.89
CA ILE A 759 7.92 4.91 23.71
C ILE A 759 8.56 3.55 23.50
N GLU A 760 8.80 3.24 22.23
CA GLU A 760 9.37 1.98 21.82
C GLU A 760 10.82 2.14 21.37
N PHE A 761 11.71 1.37 21.98
CA PHE A 761 13.10 1.24 21.53
C PHE A 761 13.29 -0.06 20.75
N LYS A 762 13.75 0.04 19.50
CA LYS A 762 14.20 -1.10 18.70
C LYS A 762 15.65 -1.36 19.06
N MET A 763 15.88 -2.45 19.77
CA MET A 763 17.19 -2.86 20.25
C MET A 763 17.66 -4.14 19.54
N PRO A 764 18.97 -4.42 19.49
CA PRO A 764 19.50 -5.64 18.91
C PRO A 764 18.81 -6.90 19.45
N SER A 765 18.55 -7.86 18.57
CA SER A 765 17.99 -9.16 18.95
C SER A 765 18.97 -9.95 19.83
N GLY A 766 18.44 -10.67 20.81
CA GLY A 766 19.23 -11.45 21.77
C GLY A 766 18.68 -11.43 23.18
N GLY A 767 19.31 -12.22 24.06
CA GLY A 767 18.93 -12.36 25.48
C GLY A 767 19.48 -11.25 26.39
N TYR A 768 19.56 -10.01 25.90
CA TYR A 768 20.13 -8.90 26.68
C TYR A 768 19.22 -8.48 27.83
N SER A 769 19.86 -8.09 28.95
CA SER A 769 19.27 -7.20 29.96
C SER A 769 19.38 -5.75 29.48
N TYR A 770 18.45 -4.90 29.93
CA TYR A 770 18.41 -3.50 29.54
C TYR A 770 18.47 -2.59 30.77
N ASN A 771 19.35 -1.60 30.70
CA ASN A 771 19.40 -0.49 31.64
C ASN A 771 18.69 0.71 31.02
N VAL A 772 17.68 1.26 31.71
CA VAL A 772 16.92 2.42 31.26
C VAL A 772 17.13 3.58 32.23
N THR A 773 17.37 4.78 31.70
CA THR A 773 17.46 6.04 32.45
C THR A 773 16.43 7.01 31.92
N GLY A 774 15.76 7.77 32.80
CA GLY A 774 14.73 8.74 32.43
C GLY A 774 13.34 8.14 32.14
N GLY A 775 13.19 6.82 32.27
CA GLY A 775 11.92 6.10 32.10
C GLY A 775 11.95 4.75 32.82
N VAL A 776 10.85 3.99 32.69
CA VAL A 776 10.68 2.66 33.28
C VAL A 776 10.44 1.65 32.17
N LEU A 777 11.27 0.59 32.10
CA LEU A 777 11.06 -0.52 31.18
C LEU A 777 9.85 -1.34 31.63
N GLU A 778 8.77 -1.34 30.84
CA GLU A 778 7.53 -2.06 31.16
C GLU A 778 7.57 -3.51 30.66
N GLN A 779 8.04 -3.70 29.43
CA GLN A 779 8.11 -5.00 28.79
C GLN A 779 9.11 -5.00 27.63
N VAL A 780 9.49 -6.20 27.19
CA VAL A 780 10.35 -6.38 26.02
C VAL A 780 9.83 -7.52 25.18
N ASP A 781 9.44 -7.18 23.95
CA ASP A 781 9.13 -8.16 22.92
C ASP A 781 10.42 -8.67 22.27
N ARG A 782 10.60 -9.99 22.23
CA ARG A 782 11.78 -10.64 21.61
C ARG A 782 11.43 -11.55 20.44
N SER A 783 10.19 -11.54 19.96
CA SER A 783 9.78 -12.46 18.90
C SER A 783 10.15 -11.99 17.49
N GLY A 784 10.52 -10.73 17.32
CA GLY A 784 10.84 -10.12 16.03
C GLY A 784 12.31 -10.21 15.65
N ALA A 785 12.66 -9.58 14.53
CA ALA A 785 14.05 -9.42 14.08
C ALA A 785 14.89 -8.53 15.03
N PHE A 786 14.21 -7.73 15.84
CA PHE A 786 14.75 -6.86 16.88
C PHE A 786 14.00 -7.10 18.18
N ASN A 787 14.62 -6.74 19.29
CA ASN A 787 13.92 -6.62 20.56
C ASN A 787 13.19 -5.27 20.60
N ILE A 788 11.89 -5.24 20.91
CA ILE A 788 11.15 -4.00 21.11
C ILE A 788 11.00 -3.77 22.61
N CYS A 789 11.65 -2.74 23.13
CA CYS A 789 11.61 -2.38 24.55
C CYS A 789 10.63 -1.24 24.76
N TYR A 790 9.57 -1.50 25.52
CA TYR A 790 8.51 -0.55 25.81
C TYR A 790 8.88 0.20 27.08
N VAL A 791 9.13 1.50 26.96
CA VAL A 791 9.59 2.34 28.07
C VAL A 791 8.54 3.39 28.38
N ARG A 792 7.99 3.33 29.59
CA ARG A 792 7.07 4.34 30.10
C ARG A 792 7.85 5.58 30.56
N VAL A 793 7.31 6.75 30.25
CA VAL A 793 7.93 8.05 30.48
C VAL A 793 6.91 9.01 31.08
N ASN A 794 7.32 9.74 32.12
CA ASN A 794 6.57 10.87 32.64
C ASN A 794 6.93 12.12 31.84
N LEU A 795 5.99 12.64 31.07
CA LEU A 795 6.20 13.78 30.18
C LEU A 795 5.45 15.02 30.72
N GLY A 796 6.16 15.90 31.42
CA GLY A 796 5.56 17.11 32.00
C GLY A 796 5.04 18.11 30.95
N ALA A 797 4.15 19.02 31.35
CA ALA A 797 3.70 20.12 30.50
C ALA A 797 4.87 21.02 30.09
N ASN A 798 4.89 21.50 28.83
CA ASN A 798 5.94 22.38 28.30
C ASN A 798 7.38 21.91 28.63
N SER A 799 7.64 20.61 28.49
CA SER A 799 8.87 19.99 28.97
C SER A 799 9.62 19.21 27.89
N THR A 800 10.90 18.99 28.14
CA THR A 800 11.75 18.07 27.36
C THR A 800 12.29 17.01 28.29
N VAL A 801 12.14 15.73 27.92
CA VAL A 801 12.62 14.58 28.70
C VAL A 801 13.60 13.78 27.84
N ASN A 802 14.72 13.38 28.43
CA ASN A 802 15.67 12.47 27.81
C ASN A 802 15.55 11.09 28.44
N VAL A 803 15.36 10.08 27.60
CA VAL A 803 15.26 8.68 27.99
C VAL A 803 16.36 7.93 27.27
N SER A 804 17.18 7.17 27.99
CA SER A 804 18.23 6.36 27.38
C SER A 804 18.05 4.90 27.75
N ILE A 805 18.30 4.01 26.80
CA ILE A 805 18.35 2.56 27.01
C ILE A 805 19.72 2.04 26.56
N SER A 806 20.26 1.05 27.27
CA SER A 806 21.47 0.33 26.86
C SER A 806 21.40 -1.15 27.21
N THR A 807 22.13 -1.99 26.46
CA THR A 807 22.34 -3.39 26.83
C THR A 807 23.26 -3.47 28.06
N GLY A 808 22.96 -4.34 29.02
CA GLY A 808 23.56 -4.40 30.37
C GLY A 808 25.05 -4.75 30.49
N THR A 809 25.85 -4.64 29.43
CA THR A 809 27.32 -4.86 29.41
C THR A 809 28.13 -3.56 29.48
N SER A 810 27.51 -2.38 29.66
CA SER A 810 28.23 -1.11 29.82
C SER A 810 27.61 -0.22 30.92
N PRO A 811 28.42 0.42 31.78
CA PRO A 811 27.94 1.35 32.79
C PRO A 811 27.31 2.59 32.15
N VAL A 812 26.29 3.14 32.82
CA VAL A 812 25.48 4.30 32.40
C VAL A 812 26.08 5.58 32.97
N ASP A 813 27.37 5.80 32.73
CA ASP A 813 28.03 7.06 33.11
C ASP A 813 29.03 7.42 32.01
N ASP A 814 28.70 8.50 31.30
CA ASP A 814 29.51 9.36 30.44
C ASP A 814 28.93 9.63 29.06
N GLU A 815 29.26 10.84 28.59
CA GLU A 815 28.86 11.49 27.33
C GLU A 815 28.59 10.51 26.21
N VAL A 816 27.45 10.73 25.54
CA VAL A 816 26.98 10.06 24.31
C VAL A 816 28.17 9.64 23.42
N GLN A 817 28.72 8.46 23.67
CA GLN A 817 29.62 7.80 22.73
C GLN A 817 28.68 7.25 21.67
N ILE A 818 28.28 8.11 20.74
CA ILE A 818 27.55 7.73 19.53
C ILE A 818 28.46 6.73 18.81
N PRO A 819 28.20 5.42 18.82
CA PRO A 819 28.87 4.56 17.87
C PRO A 819 28.15 4.86 16.57
N ALA A 820 28.74 5.69 15.71
CA ALA A 820 28.31 5.72 14.33
C ALA A 820 28.38 4.26 13.85
N VAL A 821 27.27 3.75 13.30
CA VAL A 821 27.15 2.38 12.76
C VAL A 821 28.40 2.03 11.92
N PHE A 822 28.95 3.03 11.23
CA PHE A 822 30.34 3.10 10.79
C PHE A 822 30.77 4.59 10.70
N SER A 823 32.07 4.85 10.68
CA SER A 823 32.66 6.17 10.39
C SER A 823 33.59 6.07 9.18
N LEU A 824 33.74 7.17 8.44
CA LEU A 824 34.57 7.24 7.24
C LEU A 824 35.70 8.24 7.40
N GLN A 825 36.92 7.82 7.07
CA GLN A 825 38.02 8.75 6.82
C GLN A 825 37.89 9.33 5.40
N ASN A 826 38.40 10.54 5.19
CA ASN A 826 38.43 11.15 3.86
C ASN A 826 39.23 10.31 2.87
N THR A 827 38.95 10.51 1.58
CA THR A 827 39.69 9.86 0.51
C THR A 827 41.14 10.37 0.44
N TYR A 828 42.11 9.48 0.27
CA TYR A 828 43.53 9.81 0.10
C TYR A 828 44.18 8.89 -0.94
N PRO A 829 45.00 9.44 -1.87
CA PRO A 829 45.17 10.88 -2.13
C PRO A 829 43.87 11.53 -2.65
N ASN A 830 43.70 12.83 -2.41
CA ASN A 830 42.63 13.65 -2.99
C ASN A 830 43.12 15.10 -3.14
N PRO A 831 43.30 15.64 -4.36
CA PRO A 831 43.03 15.01 -5.66
C PRO A 831 43.91 13.79 -5.95
N PHE A 832 43.44 12.87 -6.79
CA PHE A 832 44.17 11.65 -7.17
C PHE A 832 44.40 11.51 -8.67
N ARG A 833 45.51 10.85 -9.04
CA ARG A 833 45.85 10.51 -10.43
C ARG A 833 45.48 9.08 -10.81
N SER A 834 45.89 8.08 -10.03
CA SER A 834 45.72 6.67 -10.44
C SER A 834 44.74 5.91 -9.57
N ASN A 835 44.73 6.17 -8.27
CA ASN A 835 43.78 5.60 -7.34
C ASN A 835 43.59 6.52 -6.13
N THR A 836 42.49 6.33 -5.42
CA THR A 836 42.22 6.91 -4.11
C THR A 836 41.62 5.82 -3.23
N SER A 837 41.87 5.85 -1.93
CA SER A 837 41.23 4.96 -0.98
C SER A 837 40.64 5.72 0.18
N PHE A 838 39.70 5.10 0.88
CA PHE A 838 39.18 5.61 2.14
C PHE A 838 39.02 4.45 3.11
N THR A 839 39.06 4.79 4.39
CA THR A 839 38.93 3.82 5.47
C THR A 839 37.55 3.93 6.08
N LEU A 840 36.87 2.80 6.20
CA LEU A 840 35.63 2.63 6.94
C LEU A 840 35.96 1.95 8.26
N HIS A 841 35.59 2.57 9.37
CA HIS A 841 35.69 1.96 10.68
C HIS A 841 34.30 1.60 11.18
N SER A 842 34.05 0.31 11.41
CA SER A 842 32.83 -0.20 12.03
C SER A 842 33.21 -1.13 13.17
N THR A 843 32.50 -1.05 14.30
CA THR A 843 32.68 -1.98 15.43
C THR A 843 31.78 -3.23 15.32
N LYS A 844 30.93 -3.29 14.29
CA LYS A 844 30.00 -4.40 14.03
C LYS A 844 29.89 -4.75 12.55
N ALA A 845 29.52 -5.99 12.25
CA ALA A 845 29.16 -6.39 10.90
C ALA A 845 27.82 -5.76 10.50
N VAL A 846 27.83 -4.89 9.50
CA VAL A 846 26.66 -4.15 9.01
C VAL A 846 26.55 -4.31 7.49
N PRO A 847 25.33 -4.40 6.92
CA PRO A 847 25.19 -4.48 5.48
C PRO A 847 25.68 -3.18 4.84
N LEU A 848 26.55 -3.26 3.84
CA LEU A 848 27.17 -2.13 3.18
C LEU A 848 26.97 -2.19 1.67
N GLN A 849 26.69 -1.03 1.09
CA GLN A 849 26.79 -0.77 -0.34
C GLN A 849 27.62 0.50 -0.56
N ILE A 850 28.70 0.37 -1.34
CA ILE A 850 29.65 1.44 -1.61
C ILE A 850 29.67 1.69 -3.10
N ARG A 851 29.29 2.90 -3.52
CA ARG A 851 29.21 3.28 -4.94
C ARG A 851 29.85 4.63 -5.18
N VAL A 852 30.54 4.76 -6.29
CA VAL A 852 31.06 6.02 -6.80
C VAL A 852 30.04 6.62 -7.76
N TYR A 853 29.80 7.91 -7.65
CA TYR A 853 28.87 8.69 -8.44
C TYR A 853 29.58 9.87 -9.10
N ASN A 854 29.14 10.24 -10.30
CA ASN A 854 29.48 11.54 -10.86
C ASN A 854 28.51 12.64 -10.35
N LEU A 855 28.73 13.88 -10.76
CA LEU A 855 27.89 15.00 -10.32
C LEU A 855 26.46 14.99 -10.88
N LYS A 856 26.17 14.17 -11.90
CA LYS A 856 24.81 13.95 -12.40
C LYS A 856 24.04 12.93 -11.56
N GLY A 857 24.66 12.33 -10.55
CA GLY A 857 24.06 11.27 -9.75
C GLY A 857 24.10 9.90 -10.41
N GLU A 858 24.84 9.73 -11.51
CA GLU A 858 25.01 8.45 -12.19
C GLU A 858 26.05 7.59 -11.46
N VAL A 859 25.77 6.30 -11.29
CA VAL A 859 26.71 5.34 -10.70
C VAL A 859 27.86 5.07 -11.67
N VAL A 860 29.07 5.43 -11.27
CA VAL A 860 30.31 5.20 -12.00
C VAL A 860 30.83 3.79 -11.78
N LYS A 861 30.81 3.30 -10.52
CA LYS A 861 31.31 1.98 -10.12
C LYS A 861 30.75 1.58 -8.75
N GLU A 862 30.39 0.32 -8.55
CA GLU A 862 30.15 -0.27 -7.22
C GLU A 862 31.47 -0.83 -6.71
N LEU A 863 31.97 -0.31 -5.58
CA LEU A 863 33.22 -0.75 -4.97
C LEU A 863 33.01 -1.96 -4.06
N PHE A 864 31.83 -2.06 -3.44
CA PHE A 864 31.49 -3.13 -2.51
C PHE A 864 29.98 -3.26 -2.33
N LYS A 865 29.50 -4.49 -2.18
CA LYS A 865 28.14 -4.83 -1.74
C LYS A 865 28.20 -6.12 -0.91
N GLY A 866 27.89 -6.03 0.38
CA GLY A 866 28.07 -7.14 1.31
C GLY A 866 27.87 -6.71 2.75
N TYR A 867 28.61 -7.33 3.67
CA TYR A 867 28.66 -6.91 5.08
C TYR A 867 30.06 -6.41 5.41
N SER A 868 30.18 -5.39 6.28
CA SER A 868 31.45 -5.16 6.96
C SER A 868 31.79 -6.35 7.86
N ASP A 869 33.06 -6.52 8.17
CA ASP A 869 33.53 -7.55 9.12
C ASP A 869 33.55 -7.07 10.57
N GLY A 870 33.11 -5.84 10.85
CA GLY A 870 33.19 -5.24 12.18
C GLY A 870 34.61 -4.85 12.58
N SER A 871 35.46 -4.51 11.60
CA SER A 871 36.80 -3.96 11.81
C SER A 871 37.06 -2.73 10.94
N GLU A 872 38.30 -2.24 10.95
CA GLU A 872 38.77 -1.21 10.05
C GLU A 872 39.01 -1.80 8.64
N GLN A 873 38.26 -1.33 7.65
CA GLN A 873 38.33 -1.82 6.27
C GLN A 873 38.69 -0.68 5.31
N MET A 874 39.65 -0.92 4.43
CA MET A 874 40.04 0.04 3.39
C MET A 874 39.40 -0.30 2.06
N PHE A 875 38.72 0.68 1.46
CA PHE A 875 38.12 0.57 0.14
C PHE A 875 38.85 1.48 -0.85
N GLY A 876 39.26 0.91 -1.98
CA GLY A 876 39.98 1.62 -3.03
C GLY A 876 39.14 1.84 -4.28
N TRP A 877 39.33 3.00 -4.90
CA TRP A 877 38.86 3.28 -6.26
C TRP A 877 40.04 3.63 -7.16
N ASP A 878 40.13 2.93 -8.30
CA ASP A 878 41.18 3.02 -9.31
C ASP A 878 40.92 4.12 -10.37
N GLY A 879 39.95 5.01 -10.14
CA GLY A 879 39.59 6.03 -11.12
C GLY A 879 38.97 5.47 -12.40
N LYS A 880 38.48 4.22 -12.39
CA LYS A 880 37.83 3.58 -13.53
C LYS A 880 36.32 3.41 -13.30
N ASN A 881 35.56 3.38 -14.38
CA ASN A 881 34.13 3.05 -14.34
C ASN A 881 33.91 1.53 -14.30
N ARG A 882 32.63 1.10 -14.29
CA ARG A 882 32.23 -0.32 -14.33
C ARG A 882 32.78 -1.13 -15.51
N ASN A 883 33.14 -0.47 -16.62
CA ASN A 883 33.70 -1.11 -17.82
C ASN A 883 35.25 -1.14 -17.81
N GLY A 884 35.90 -0.71 -16.72
CA GLY A 884 37.35 -0.67 -16.61
C GLY A 884 38.03 0.48 -17.36
N ALA A 885 37.25 1.43 -17.92
CA ALA A 885 37.77 2.61 -18.61
C ALA A 885 38.04 3.75 -17.61
N ASP A 886 39.10 4.53 -17.85
CA ASP A 886 39.43 5.71 -17.04
C ASP A 886 38.30 6.73 -17.09
N VAL A 887 37.94 7.26 -15.92
CA VAL A 887 36.95 8.32 -15.83
C VAL A 887 37.58 9.69 -16.14
N PRO A 888 36.81 10.64 -16.68
CA PRO A 888 37.30 12.00 -16.90
C PRO A 888 37.86 12.67 -15.63
N THR A 889 38.73 13.65 -15.81
CA THR A 889 39.11 14.57 -14.73
C THR A 889 37.88 15.30 -14.22
N GLY A 890 37.67 15.31 -12.92
CA GLY A 890 36.46 15.88 -12.33
C GLY A 890 36.23 15.45 -10.89
N MET A 891 35.15 15.98 -10.31
CA MET A 891 34.71 15.65 -8.95
C MET A 891 33.76 14.45 -8.98
N TYR A 892 33.94 13.55 -8.02
CA TYR A 892 33.15 12.34 -7.82
C TYR A 892 32.74 12.22 -6.36
N LEU A 893 31.62 11.54 -6.13
CA LEU A 893 31.05 11.30 -4.81
C LEU A 893 31.08 9.81 -4.51
N ILE A 894 31.75 9.39 -3.44
CA ILE A 894 31.69 8.01 -2.96
C ILE A 894 30.61 7.95 -1.90
N ARG A 895 29.51 7.26 -2.18
CA ARG A 895 28.40 7.03 -1.25
C ARG A 895 28.54 5.66 -0.60
N VAL A 896 28.53 5.65 0.72
CA VAL A 896 28.49 4.44 1.55
C VAL A 896 27.12 4.37 2.21
N GLN A 897 26.41 3.28 2.01
CA GLN A 897 25.05 3.08 2.50
C GLN A 897 24.93 1.80 3.32
N SER A 898 24.25 1.88 4.48
CA SER A 898 23.86 0.75 5.32
C SER A 898 22.45 0.93 5.81
N ALA A 899 21.52 0.05 5.43
CA ALA A 899 20.08 0.22 5.69
C ALA A 899 19.61 1.66 5.35
N ASN A 900 19.24 2.45 6.36
CA ASN A 900 18.77 3.83 6.22
C ASN A 900 19.86 4.91 6.46
N LEU A 901 21.11 4.52 6.71
CA LEU A 901 22.23 5.45 6.88
C LEU A 901 22.99 5.63 5.55
N THR A 902 23.22 6.89 5.15
CA THR A 902 24.01 7.23 3.96
C THR A 902 25.06 8.28 4.33
N GLN A 903 26.34 7.97 4.07
CA GLN A 903 27.44 8.95 4.14
C GLN A 903 28.07 9.11 2.76
N THR A 904 28.56 10.31 2.46
CA THR A 904 29.15 10.62 1.15
C THR A 904 30.51 11.31 1.32
N LEU A 905 31.54 10.75 0.71
CA LEU A 905 32.86 11.35 0.56
C LEU A 905 32.98 12.04 -0.80
N LYS A 906 33.73 13.15 -0.85
CA LYS A 906 34.07 13.83 -2.10
C LYS A 906 35.49 13.50 -2.50
N THR A 907 35.74 13.24 -3.78
CA THR A 907 37.08 13.02 -4.33
C THR A 907 37.24 13.67 -5.71
N ILE A 908 38.45 14.08 -6.06
CA ILE A 908 38.75 14.77 -7.32
C ILE A 908 39.77 13.96 -8.12
N LYS A 909 39.39 13.49 -9.30
CA LYS A 909 40.29 12.86 -10.27
C LYS A 909 40.99 13.93 -11.08
N VAL A 910 42.32 13.83 -11.21
CA VAL A 910 43.16 14.66 -12.09
C VAL A 910 43.94 13.79 -13.09
N LYS A 911 44.44 14.39 -14.18
CA LYS A 911 45.25 13.69 -15.19
C LYS A 911 46.61 13.26 -14.67
#